data_AF-A0A1E3RNT9-F1
#
_entry.id   AF-A0A1E3RNT9-F1
#
_cell.length_a   1.000
_cell.length_b   1.000
_cell.length_c   1.000
_cell.angle_alpha   90.00
_cell.angle_beta   90.00
_cell.angle_gamma   90.00
#
_symmetry.space_group_name_H-M   'P 1'
#
loop_
_entity.id
_entity.type
_entity.pdbx_description
1 polymer ?
#
loop_
_entity_poly.entity_id
_entity_poly.type
_entity_poly.pdbx_seq_one_letter_code
_entity_poly.pdbx_strand_id
1 'polypeptide(L)'
;MDTQMLIRLVVGLGLTALVLVFAAKRVLWLTSLIRSGAPTSPENNRKDNLRKRITTQFEEVFGQTRLLRWSIPGIAHFFTMWGFFILASVYLEAYGLIFDHDFHIPIIGRWDALGFLQDFFAVAVLLGIITFAIIRVMQEPKQHGRDSRFYGSHTGGAWLILFMIFNVIWTYALVRGAAVNTDALPYGNGAFFSQFMGWVLSPLGYTANSWIETIALLLHIAVMLVFLLIVLHSKHLHIGLAPINVTFKRLPNGLGPLLPVEYEGKQIDFEDPPEDAVLGRGKIEDFTWKAYLDMTTCTECGRCQSQCPAWNTGKPLSPKLVIMNLRDHLFAKAPYILGDKESPLENTPEGGLGEELRGEKASEKHAHEHVPESGFERILGSGPEQATRPLVGTEEQGGVIDPDVLWSCTTCGACVEQCPVDIEHIDHIVDMRRYQVMMESEFPGELGVLFKNLETKGNPWGQNAKDRTNWIDEVDFDVPVYGKDVESFEGYEYLFWVGCAGAYEDRAKKTTKAVAELLAAAGVKYLVLGEGETCNGDSARRSGNEFLFQQLAAQNVETLDGLFEGVERVDRKVVVTCPHCFNTLGREYPQVGGNYTVLHHTQLLNRLVRDKKLIPVKPADGGMDITYHDPCYLGRHNKEYSAPRELIGAAGAKLTEMPRHADRGLCCGAGGARMWMEEHIGKRVNTERTEEAMDTANTIATGCPFCRVMITDGVDEVSAAREVEKAEVLDVAQLLLGSLDKSTITLPEKGTAAKEAEERAAKAAAAAPAVEETPVEAEEPEAPAAEAAQSVQTTETKPVKGLGIAGGAKRPGAKKAPGATKDTADKADEKPAAAAPPAKGLGIAAGAKRPGAKKAAPAAQSAPAETKPAAEAKPEPEVKGLGIAAGARRPGAKKAPAKAAPNEGEATVVQPPNVDPDQAKAGTEAADTADSDRGLESRPEPEVKGLGIAPGARRPGAKKKAPAPKPAAAPAPEPEAPAPEPEAAAAEPEPAPEPAPSSGSDGDARIVGDEPPVKGLGIAKGARRPGKR
;
A
#
# COMPACT_ATOMS: atom_id res chain seq x y z
N MET A 1 24.45 -40.80 37.54
CA MET A 1 25.09 -39.76 36.73
C MET A 1 26.48 -40.24 36.38
N ASP A 2 26.61 -40.75 35.17
CA ASP A 2 27.87 -41.10 34.53
C ASP A 2 28.61 -39.84 34.00
N THR A 3 29.77 -40.05 33.39
CA THR A 3 30.61 -38.98 32.85
C THR A 3 29.97 -38.25 31.67
N GLN A 4 29.20 -38.92 30.80
CA GLN A 4 28.52 -38.27 29.68
C GLN A 4 27.40 -37.37 30.19
N MET A 5 26.56 -37.84 31.12
CA MET A 5 25.51 -37.05 31.77
C MET A 5 26.07 -35.81 32.48
N LEU A 6 27.22 -35.93 33.16
CA LEU A 6 27.90 -34.79 33.78
C LEU A 6 28.41 -33.77 32.73
N ILE A 7 28.99 -34.25 31.62
CA ILE A 7 29.43 -33.39 30.51
C ILE A 7 28.21 -32.69 29.86
N ARG A 8 27.10 -33.40 29.62
CA ARG A 8 25.85 -32.83 29.11
C ARG A 8 25.40 -31.66 29.98
N LEU A 9 25.27 -31.87 31.30
CA LEU A 9 24.84 -30.84 32.26
C LEU A 9 25.78 -29.63 32.29
N VAL A 10 27.08 -29.85 32.47
CA VAL A 10 28.05 -28.74 32.65
C VAL A 10 28.19 -27.92 31.37
N VAL A 11 28.35 -28.58 30.21
CA VAL A 11 28.56 -27.88 28.93
C VAL A 11 27.25 -27.28 28.42
N GLY A 12 26.16 -28.05 28.44
CA GLY A 12 24.86 -27.62 27.92
C GLY A 12 24.28 -26.44 28.70
N LEU A 13 24.20 -26.54 30.03
CA LEU A 13 23.63 -25.46 30.85
C LEU A 13 24.57 -24.24 30.93
N GLY A 14 25.88 -24.45 30.97
CA GLY A 14 26.87 -23.36 30.95
C GLY A 14 26.80 -22.53 29.67
N LEU A 15 26.76 -23.18 28.51
CA LEU A 15 26.63 -22.50 27.21
C LEU A 15 25.27 -21.79 27.09
N THR A 16 24.19 -22.44 27.55
CA THR A 16 22.83 -21.86 27.55
C THR A 16 22.77 -20.59 28.38
N ALA A 17 23.26 -20.61 29.62
CA ALA A 17 23.23 -19.45 30.50
C ALA A 17 24.04 -18.27 29.92
N LEU A 18 25.23 -18.54 29.39
CA LEU A 18 26.07 -17.52 28.74
C LEU A 18 25.36 -16.86 27.55
N VAL A 19 24.79 -17.66 26.65
CA VAL A 19 24.12 -17.15 25.45
C VAL A 19 22.83 -16.40 25.77
N LEU A 20 22.04 -16.87 26.74
CA LEU A 20 20.81 -16.18 27.15
C LEU A 20 21.07 -14.77 27.71
N VAL A 21 22.21 -14.52 28.37
CA VAL A 21 22.59 -13.17 28.81
C VAL A 21 22.81 -12.23 27.62
N PHE A 22 23.55 -12.67 26.60
CA PHE A 22 23.76 -11.87 25.38
C PHE A 22 22.45 -11.67 24.58
N ALA A 23 21.62 -12.72 24.47
CA ALA A 23 20.32 -12.64 23.81
C ALA A 23 19.38 -11.65 24.54
N ALA A 24 19.29 -11.74 25.86
CA ALA A 24 18.49 -10.82 26.67
C ALA A 24 18.98 -9.36 26.53
N LYS A 25 20.31 -9.12 26.59
CA LYS A 25 20.87 -7.77 26.37
C LYS A 25 20.47 -7.21 25.00
N ARG A 26 20.53 -8.03 23.94
CA ARG A 26 20.14 -7.60 22.58
C ARG A 26 18.64 -7.37 22.42
N VAL A 27 17.80 -8.21 23.01
CA VAL A 27 16.33 -8.03 23.01
C VAL A 27 15.92 -6.78 23.77
N LEU A 28 16.53 -6.50 24.92
CA LEU A 28 16.31 -5.27 25.68
C LEU A 28 16.73 -4.02 24.87
N TRP A 29 17.92 -4.02 24.27
CA TRP A 29 18.39 -2.92 23.40
C TRP A 29 17.44 -2.66 22.22
N LEU A 30 17.01 -3.71 21.52
CA LEU A 30 16.03 -3.61 20.42
C LEU A 30 14.68 -3.06 20.91
N THR A 31 14.24 -3.48 22.10
CA THR A 31 12.98 -3.03 22.70
C THR A 31 13.06 -1.56 23.11
N SER A 32 14.18 -1.10 23.67
CA SER A 32 14.41 0.31 24.00
C SER A 32 14.46 1.16 22.73
N LEU A 33 15.22 0.75 21.71
CA LEU A 33 15.33 1.48 20.45
C LEU A 33 13.97 1.65 19.78
N ILE A 34 13.20 0.56 19.61
CA ILE A 34 11.86 0.62 19.00
C ILE A 34 10.91 1.53 19.82
N ARG A 35 11.04 1.55 21.15
CA ARG A 35 10.23 2.42 22.03
C ARG A 35 10.70 3.88 22.12
N SER A 36 11.91 4.20 21.65
CA SER A 36 12.46 5.56 21.64
C SER A 36 12.05 6.40 20.42
N GLY A 37 11.34 5.81 19.45
CA GLY A 37 10.70 6.55 18.37
C GLY A 37 9.48 7.31 18.86
N ALA A 38 9.11 8.39 18.16
CA ALA A 38 8.08 9.34 18.57
C ALA A 38 6.75 8.66 19.00
N PRO A 39 6.06 9.18 20.03
CA PRO A 39 4.76 8.67 20.45
C PRO A 39 3.70 8.89 19.37
N THR A 40 2.76 7.96 19.28
CA THR A 40 1.58 8.03 18.41
C THR A 40 0.36 8.49 19.20
N SER A 41 -0.54 9.23 18.57
CA SER A 41 -1.79 9.71 19.18
C SER A 41 -2.66 8.60 19.78
N PRO A 42 -3.53 8.89 20.76
CA PRO A 42 -4.41 7.88 21.36
C PRO A 42 -5.28 7.13 20.34
N GLU A 43 -5.69 7.80 19.27
CA GLU A 43 -6.48 7.23 18.16
C GLU A 43 -5.61 6.33 17.26
N ASN A 44 -4.37 6.75 17.00
CA ASN A 44 -3.37 6.03 16.21
C ASN A 44 -2.50 5.10 17.06
N ASN A 45 -2.88 4.77 18.31
CA ASN A 45 -2.04 3.98 19.23
C ASN A 45 -2.02 2.47 18.91
N ARG A 46 -2.96 2.01 18.07
CA ARG A 46 -3.07 0.66 17.50
C ARG A 46 -3.22 -0.49 18.50
N LYS A 47 -3.72 -0.21 19.71
CA LYS A 47 -4.00 -1.18 20.78
C LYS A 47 -5.50 -1.56 20.87
N ASP A 48 -6.32 -0.96 20.01
CA ASP A 48 -7.74 -1.22 19.79
C ASP A 48 -8.02 -2.60 19.17
N ASN A 49 -9.32 -2.95 19.03
CA ASN A 49 -9.77 -4.08 18.22
C ASN A 49 -9.08 -5.44 18.49
N LEU A 50 -8.74 -5.72 19.76
CA LEU A 50 -7.94 -6.89 20.19
C LEU A 50 -8.37 -8.22 19.54
N ARG A 51 -9.68 -8.54 19.52
CA ARG A 51 -10.20 -9.76 18.87
C ARG A 51 -9.78 -9.86 17.40
N LYS A 52 -9.87 -8.75 16.65
CA LYS A 52 -9.52 -8.70 15.22
C LYS A 52 -8.01 -8.75 15.00
N ARG A 53 -7.20 -8.18 15.91
CA ARG A 53 -5.74 -8.33 15.90
C ARG A 53 -5.33 -9.79 16.16
N ILE A 54 -6.01 -10.49 17.06
CA ILE A 54 -5.80 -11.92 17.32
C ILE A 54 -6.20 -12.78 16.11
N THR A 55 -7.37 -12.58 15.48
CA THR A 55 -7.72 -13.36 14.27
C THR A 55 -6.78 -13.07 13.12
N THR A 56 -6.35 -11.81 12.95
CA THR A 56 -5.31 -11.42 11.97
C THR A 56 -4.01 -12.21 12.17
N GLN A 57 -3.55 -12.43 13.40
CA GLN A 57 -2.35 -13.26 13.66
C GLN A 57 -2.55 -14.70 13.15
N PHE A 58 -3.71 -15.31 13.40
CA PHE A 58 -3.99 -16.65 12.89
C PHE A 58 -4.12 -16.70 11.35
N GLU A 59 -4.73 -15.68 10.73
CA GLU A 59 -4.98 -15.60 9.29
C GLU A 59 -3.71 -15.26 8.46
N GLU A 60 -2.93 -14.26 8.89
CA GLU A 60 -1.79 -13.75 8.11
C GLU A 60 -0.44 -14.30 8.55
N VAL A 61 -0.25 -14.56 9.85
CA VAL A 61 1.02 -15.13 10.36
C VAL A 61 0.96 -16.65 10.31
N PHE A 62 0.10 -17.31 11.10
CA PHE A 62 0.03 -18.78 11.14
C PHE A 62 -0.46 -19.40 9.82
N GLY A 63 -1.51 -18.82 9.22
CA GLY A 63 -2.05 -19.23 7.92
C GLY A 63 -1.23 -18.75 6.72
N GLN A 64 -0.26 -17.83 6.90
CA GLN A 64 0.59 -17.26 5.84
C GLN A 64 -0.14 -16.76 4.58
N THR A 65 -1.40 -16.35 4.69
CA THR A 65 -2.27 -16.02 3.54
C THR A 65 -1.64 -15.03 2.55
N ARG A 66 -0.84 -14.06 3.02
CA ARG A 66 -0.09 -13.13 2.14
C ARG A 66 1.09 -13.76 1.42
N LEU A 67 1.81 -14.69 2.04
CA LEU A 67 2.98 -15.33 1.42
C LEU A 67 2.54 -16.39 0.41
N LEU A 68 1.44 -17.10 0.71
CA LEU A 68 0.83 -18.11 -0.15
C LEU A 68 0.19 -17.54 -1.43
N ARG A 69 -0.02 -16.21 -1.54
CA ARG A 69 -0.33 -15.54 -2.82
C ARG A 69 0.74 -15.78 -3.91
N TRP A 70 1.93 -16.28 -3.54
CA TRP A 70 3.01 -16.62 -4.47
C TRP A 70 3.49 -18.06 -4.22
N SER A 71 3.05 -19.00 -5.08
CA SER A 71 3.15 -20.45 -4.90
C SER A 71 4.50 -20.97 -4.37
N ILE A 72 5.53 -21.12 -5.21
CA ILE A 72 6.76 -21.85 -4.85
C ILE A 72 7.47 -21.24 -3.63
N PRO A 73 7.74 -19.91 -3.57
CA PRO A 73 8.43 -19.33 -2.41
C PRO A 73 7.54 -19.27 -1.16
N GLY A 74 6.21 -19.22 -1.32
CA GLY A 74 5.24 -19.22 -0.23
C GLY A 74 5.10 -20.59 0.43
N ILE A 75 5.00 -21.65 -0.37
CA ILE A 75 4.90 -23.04 0.11
C ILE A 75 6.20 -23.45 0.81
N ALA A 76 7.36 -23.13 0.23
CA ALA A 76 8.65 -23.36 0.89
C ALA A 76 8.73 -22.61 2.24
N HIS A 77 8.27 -21.37 2.30
CA HIS A 77 8.24 -20.59 3.54
C HIS A 77 7.28 -21.17 4.58
N PHE A 78 6.09 -21.61 4.15
CA PHE A 78 5.09 -22.25 4.98
C PHE A 78 5.66 -23.46 5.73
N PHE A 79 6.28 -24.39 5.00
CA PHE A 79 6.91 -25.56 5.62
C PHE A 79 8.10 -25.19 6.52
N THR A 80 8.95 -24.23 6.14
CA THR A 80 10.07 -23.84 7.01
C THR A 80 9.63 -23.21 8.33
N MET A 81 8.59 -22.38 8.32
CA MET A 81 8.08 -21.70 9.52
C MET A 81 7.25 -22.63 10.42
N TRP A 82 6.41 -23.49 9.85
CA TRP A 82 5.76 -24.54 10.64
C TRP A 82 6.79 -25.54 11.18
N GLY A 83 7.89 -25.76 10.44
CA GLY A 83 9.07 -26.46 10.92
C GLY A 83 9.67 -25.86 12.19
N PHE A 84 9.82 -24.54 12.30
CA PHE A 84 10.25 -23.90 13.55
C PHE A 84 9.31 -24.20 14.73
N PHE A 85 7.99 -24.19 14.52
CA PHE A 85 7.02 -24.50 15.59
C PHE A 85 7.00 -25.98 16.00
N ILE A 86 7.09 -26.91 15.05
CA ILE A 86 7.12 -28.34 15.34
C ILE A 86 8.48 -28.76 15.92
N LEU A 87 9.59 -28.33 15.34
CA LEU A 87 10.94 -28.67 15.79
C LEU A 87 11.31 -27.93 17.10
N ALA A 88 10.50 -26.98 17.58
CA ALA A 88 10.61 -26.52 18.97
C ALA A 88 10.38 -27.68 19.98
N SER A 89 9.56 -28.69 19.64
CA SER A 89 9.40 -29.89 20.47
C SER A 89 10.68 -30.73 20.54
N VAL A 90 11.44 -30.83 19.44
CA VAL A 90 12.77 -31.45 19.41
C VAL A 90 13.71 -30.75 20.38
N TYR A 91 13.69 -29.41 20.44
CA TYR A 91 14.53 -28.67 21.38
C TYR A 91 14.10 -28.84 22.84
N LEU A 92 12.80 -28.95 23.14
CA LEU A 92 12.34 -29.31 24.48
C LEU A 92 12.86 -30.69 24.91
N GLU A 93 12.86 -31.66 23.98
CA GLU A 93 13.41 -33.00 24.22
C GLU A 93 14.94 -32.97 24.34
N ALA A 94 15.64 -32.22 23.49
CA ALA A 94 17.09 -32.05 23.58
C ALA A 94 17.53 -31.42 24.91
N TYR A 95 16.77 -30.46 25.46
CA TYR A 95 17.03 -29.93 26.80
C TYR A 95 16.73 -30.95 27.92
N GLY A 96 15.71 -31.80 27.77
CA GLY A 96 15.44 -32.88 28.71
C GLY A 96 16.52 -33.97 28.71
N LEU A 97 17.04 -34.31 27.51
CA LEU A 97 18.16 -35.26 27.30
C LEU A 97 19.49 -34.82 27.93
N ILE A 98 19.56 -33.60 28.48
CA ILE A 98 20.67 -33.14 29.33
C ILE A 98 20.57 -33.71 30.75
N PHE A 99 19.35 -33.86 31.28
CA PHE A 99 19.07 -34.25 32.66
C PHE A 99 18.77 -35.74 32.84
N ASP A 100 18.14 -36.35 31.83
CA ASP A 100 17.65 -37.72 31.83
C ASP A 100 17.81 -38.33 30.43
N HIS A 101 18.40 -39.52 30.32
CA HIS A 101 18.69 -40.15 29.03
C HIS A 101 17.42 -40.70 28.36
N ASP A 102 16.42 -41.09 29.15
CA ASP A 102 15.12 -41.60 28.70
C ASP A 102 14.08 -40.47 28.47
N PHE A 103 14.52 -39.21 28.40
CA PHE A 103 13.60 -38.07 28.38
C PHE A 103 12.72 -38.02 27.12
N HIS A 104 11.44 -37.80 27.36
CA HIS A 104 10.40 -37.60 26.36
C HIS A 104 9.38 -36.60 26.90
N ILE A 105 8.72 -35.83 26.03
CA ILE A 105 7.69 -34.88 26.49
C ILE A 105 6.55 -35.65 27.22
N PRO A 106 6.13 -35.24 28.43
CA PRO A 106 5.01 -35.88 29.12
C PRO A 106 3.76 -35.95 28.26
N ILE A 107 2.99 -37.05 28.40
CA ILE A 107 1.78 -37.38 27.63
C ILE A 107 2.05 -37.70 26.14
N ILE A 108 2.76 -36.86 25.39
CA ILE A 108 2.84 -36.92 23.91
C ILE A 108 4.16 -37.46 23.33
N GLY A 109 5.26 -37.44 24.10
CA GLY A 109 6.62 -37.77 23.64
C GLY A 109 6.89 -39.24 23.31
N ARG A 110 5.86 -40.09 23.35
CA ARG A 110 5.89 -41.50 22.90
C ARG A 110 4.87 -41.78 21.79
N TRP A 111 4.28 -40.75 21.19
CA TRP A 111 3.32 -40.90 20.09
C TRP A 111 4.08 -40.96 18.76
N ASP A 112 3.96 -42.05 18.00
CA ASP A 112 4.50 -42.16 16.64
C ASP A 112 4.07 -40.98 15.74
N ALA A 113 2.88 -40.41 15.98
CA ALA A 113 2.39 -39.22 15.30
C ALA A 113 3.27 -37.96 15.55
N LEU A 114 3.89 -37.81 16.72
CA LEU A 114 4.81 -36.71 17.01
C LEU A 114 6.18 -36.95 16.38
N GLY A 115 6.72 -38.18 16.47
CA GLY A 115 7.95 -38.56 15.78
C GLY A 115 7.85 -38.38 14.26
N PHE A 116 6.73 -38.83 13.66
CA PHE A 116 6.40 -38.59 12.26
C PHE A 116 6.33 -37.11 11.92
N LEU A 117 5.68 -36.29 12.76
CA LEU A 117 5.52 -34.86 12.50
C LEU A 117 6.86 -34.12 12.58
N GLN A 118 7.73 -34.47 13.54
CA GLN A 118 9.08 -33.92 13.64
C GLN A 118 9.92 -34.27 12.39
N ASP A 119 9.98 -35.55 12.00
CA ASP A 119 10.75 -36.00 10.83
C ASP A 119 10.20 -35.44 9.51
N PHE A 120 8.88 -35.43 9.35
CA PHE A 120 8.22 -34.83 8.19
C PHE A 120 8.61 -33.35 8.04
N PHE A 121 8.57 -32.59 9.12
CA PHE A 121 8.99 -31.19 9.09
C PHE A 121 10.49 -31.02 8.93
N ALA A 122 11.34 -31.91 9.45
CA ALA A 122 12.78 -31.87 9.21
C ALA A 122 13.11 -32.05 7.71
N VAL A 123 12.48 -33.02 7.04
CA VAL A 123 12.62 -33.24 5.59
C VAL A 123 11.99 -32.08 4.79
N ALA A 124 10.82 -31.59 5.17
CA ALA A 124 10.17 -30.47 4.49
C ALA A 124 10.96 -29.15 4.62
N VAL A 125 11.58 -28.91 5.79
CA VAL A 125 12.53 -27.80 5.99
C VAL A 125 13.76 -27.96 5.09
N LEU A 126 14.33 -29.16 4.98
CA LEU A 126 15.49 -29.42 4.12
C LEU A 126 15.17 -29.14 2.63
N LEU A 127 14.03 -29.61 2.14
CA LEU A 127 13.53 -29.30 0.79
C LEU A 127 13.25 -27.81 0.60
N GLY A 128 12.75 -27.13 1.64
CA GLY A 128 12.58 -25.67 1.67
C GLY A 128 13.91 -24.91 1.57
N ILE A 129 14.95 -25.34 2.29
CA ILE A 129 16.30 -24.76 2.22
C ILE A 129 16.89 -24.93 0.80
N ILE A 130 16.78 -26.14 0.22
CA ILE A 130 17.25 -26.42 -1.15
C ILE A 130 16.52 -25.52 -2.15
N THR A 131 15.19 -25.43 -2.06
CA THR A 131 14.37 -24.53 -2.88
C THR A 131 14.81 -23.06 -2.73
N PHE A 132 15.09 -22.62 -1.50
CA PHE A 132 15.56 -21.27 -1.22
C PHE A 132 17.00 -20.98 -1.68
N ALA A 133 17.87 -21.99 -1.73
CA ALA A 133 19.21 -21.90 -2.29
C ALA A 133 19.15 -21.76 -3.82
N ILE A 134 18.39 -22.65 -4.50
CA ILE A 134 18.16 -22.61 -5.95
C ILE A 134 17.61 -21.23 -6.36
N ILE A 135 16.56 -20.74 -5.67
CA ILE A 135 15.96 -19.42 -5.93
C ILE A 135 16.95 -18.25 -5.72
N ARG A 136 17.99 -18.41 -4.89
CA ARG A 136 19.04 -17.38 -4.68
C ARG A 136 20.10 -17.41 -5.76
N VAL A 137 20.50 -18.59 -6.24
CA VAL A 137 21.43 -18.74 -7.37
C VAL A 137 20.77 -18.23 -8.66
N MET A 138 19.54 -18.67 -8.94
CA MET A 138 18.74 -18.24 -10.11
C MET A 138 18.30 -16.76 -10.09
N GLN A 139 18.65 -16.01 -9.03
CA GLN A 139 18.34 -14.60 -8.86
C GLN A 139 19.54 -13.84 -8.27
N GLU A 140 20.77 -14.30 -8.47
CA GLU A 140 21.94 -13.65 -7.86
C GLU A 140 22.08 -12.20 -8.41
N PRO A 141 22.14 -11.18 -7.54
CA PRO A 141 22.25 -9.79 -7.99
C PRO A 141 23.57 -9.48 -8.70
N LYS A 142 24.61 -10.31 -8.55
CA LYS A 142 25.83 -10.20 -9.35
C LYS A 142 25.64 -10.53 -10.83
N GLN A 143 24.64 -11.37 -11.16
CA GLN A 143 24.37 -11.85 -12.51
C GLN A 143 23.24 -11.07 -13.18
N HIS A 144 22.25 -10.64 -12.40
CA HIS A 144 21.06 -9.93 -12.90
C HIS A 144 21.03 -8.43 -12.55
N GLY A 145 21.98 -7.92 -11.75
CA GLY A 145 21.98 -6.54 -11.31
C GLY A 145 20.64 -6.12 -10.69
N ARG A 146 20.12 -5.00 -11.17
CA ARG A 146 18.84 -4.37 -10.77
C ARG A 146 17.61 -5.28 -10.93
N ASP A 147 17.61 -6.17 -11.92
CA ASP A 147 16.50 -7.09 -12.20
C ASP A 147 16.33 -8.15 -11.10
N SER A 148 17.37 -8.38 -10.29
CA SER A 148 17.24 -9.23 -9.11
C SER A 148 16.36 -8.58 -8.05
N ARG A 149 15.31 -9.27 -7.62
CA ARG A 149 14.54 -8.89 -6.41
C ARG A 149 15.42 -8.79 -5.14
N PHE A 150 16.60 -9.41 -5.16
CA PHE A 150 17.60 -9.37 -4.09
C PHE A 150 18.68 -8.29 -4.28
N TYR A 151 18.59 -7.42 -5.30
CA TYR A 151 19.47 -6.27 -5.48
C TYR A 151 19.54 -5.39 -4.21
N GLY A 152 20.73 -5.01 -3.76
CA GLY A 152 20.97 -4.26 -2.51
C GLY A 152 20.65 -5.00 -1.20
N SER A 153 20.13 -6.24 -1.23
CA SER A 153 19.85 -7.05 -0.04
C SER A 153 21.10 -7.74 0.51
N HIS A 154 21.15 -8.02 1.81
CA HIS A 154 22.25 -8.75 2.44
C HIS A 154 22.28 -10.22 1.97
N THR A 155 23.00 -10.52 0.89
CA THR A 155 23.09 -11.87 0.30
C THR A 155 23.91 -12.82 1.16
N GLY A 156 25.09 -12.40 1.65
CA GLY A 156 25.93 -13.20 2.56
C GLY A 156 25.19 -13.60 3.84
N GLY A 157 24.49 -12.65 4.48
CA GLY A 157 23.62 -12.95 5.62
C GLY A 157 22.46 -13.89 5.28
N ALA A 158 21.95 -13.90 4.03
CA ALA A 158 20.95 -14.88 3.62
C ALA A 158 21.51 -16.30 3.48
N TRP A 159 22.76 -16.44 3.04
CA TRP A 159 23.45 -17.74 2.96
C TRP A 159 23.84 -18.27 4.34
N LEU A 160 24.34 -17.41 5.24
CA LEU A 160 24.61 -17.78 6.64
C LEU A 160 23.36 -18.36 7.32
N ILE A 161 22.19 -17.74 7.12
CA ILE A 161 20.93 -18.24 7.68
C ILE A 161 20.54 -19.59 7.07
N LEU A 162 20.64 -19.79 5.76
CA LEU A 162 20.35 -21.10 5.15
C LEU A 162 21.30 -22.19 5.66
N PHE A 163 22.58 -21.86 5.85
CA PHE A 163 23.57 -22.76 6.45
C PHE A 163 23.24 -23.08 7.91
N MET A 164 22.82 -22.11 8.72
CA MET A 164 22.43 -22.38 10.12
C MET A 164 21.16 -23.23 10.25
N ILE A 165 20.14 -23.03 9.40
CA ILE A 165 18.95 -23.91 9.41
C ILE A 165 19.33 -25.31 8.90
N PHE A 166 20.22 -25.44 7.91
CA PHE A 166 20.79 -26.74 7.52
C PHE A 166 21.52 -27.41 8.69
N ASN A 167 22.31 -26.65 9.46
CA ASN A 167 22.98 -27.16 10.66
C ASN A 167 22.01 -27.67 11.72
N VAL A 168 20.86 -27.01 11.93
CA VAL A 168 19.77 -27.51 12.79
C VAL A 168 19.28 -28.89 12.31
N ILE A 169 19.07 -29.08 11.00
CA ILE A 169 18.50 -30.32 10.45
C ILE A 169 19.50 -31.49 10.46
N TRP A 170 20.77 -31.32 10.07
CA TRP A 170 21.71 -32.46 10.09
C TRP A 170 22.17 -32.83 11.50
N THR A 171 22.26 -31.87 12.43
CA THR A 171 22.55 -32.21 13.83
C THR A 171 21.37 -32.93 14.49
N TYR A 172 20.12 -32.54 14.19
CA TYR A 172 18.92 -33.31 14.55
C TYR A 172 18.99 -34.75 14.03
N ALA A 173 19.31 -34.91 12.74
CA ALA A 173 19.42 -36.22 12.08
C ALA A 173 20.45 -37.15 12.77
N LEU A 174 21.58 -36.60 13.24
CA LEU A 174 22.56 -37.36 14.02
C LEU A 174 22.11 -37.66 15.45
N VAL A 175 21.51 -36.71 16.17
CA VAL A 175 20.97 -36.95 17.52
C VAL A 175 19.95 -38.07 17.51
N ARG A 176 18.98 -38.01 16.59
CA ARG A 176 17.93 -39.02 16.49
C ARG A 176 18.42 -40.35 15.93
N GLY A 177 19.28 -40.33 14.91
CA GLY A 177 19.87 -41.56 14.37
C GLY A 177 20.73 -42.30 15.40
N ALA A 178 21.53 -41.58 16.19
CA ALA A 178 22.28 -42.19 17.29
C ALA A 178 21.34 -42.75 18.37
N ALA A 179 20.27 -42.02 18.73
CA ALA A 179 19.26 -42.44 19.70
C ALA A 179 18.51 -43.74 19.32
N VAL A 180 18.38 -44.06 18.02
CA VAL A 180 17.86 -45.37 17.56
C VAL A 180 18.81 -46.52 17.96
N ASN A 181 20.12 -46.30 17.85
CA ASN A 181 21.15 -47.30 18.12
C ASN A 181 21.58 -47.37 19.60
N THR A 182 21.02 -46.51 20.46
CA THR A 182 21.23 -46.49 21.92
C THR A 182 19.96 -46.78 22.71
N ASP A 183 18.88 -47.19 22.03
CA ASP A 183 17.52 -47.41 22.56
C ASP A 183 16.86 -46.17 23.21
N ALA A 184 17.48 -44.98 23.07
CA ALA A 184 17.03 -43.71 23.66
C ALA A 184 15.97 -42.95 22.83
N LEU A 185 15.60 -43.43 21.63
CA LEU A 185 14.53 -42.82 20.84
C LEU A 185 13.15 -43.26 21.37
N PRO A 186 12.29 -42.34 21.88
CA PRO A 186 10.99 -42.72 22.45
C PRO A 186 9.89 -42.94 21.39
N TYR A 187 10.25 -42.94 20.10
CA TYR A 187 9.36 -43.08 18.95
C TYR A 187 9.67 -44.37 18.18
N GLY A 188 8.63 -45.05 17.71
CA GLY A 188 8.77 -46.26 16.90
C GLY A 188 8.98 -45.95 15.42
N ASN A 189 8.29 -46.70 14.57
CA ASN A 189 8.38 -46.56 13.11
C ASN A 189 7.74 -45.27 12.56
N GLY A 190 7.06 -44.47 13.39
CA GLY A 190 6.56 -43.15 12.96
C GLY A 190 7.69 -42.19 12.60
N ALA A 191 8.82 -42.26 13.32
CA ALA A 191 9.99 -41.43 13.10
C ALA A 191 10.86 -41.97 11.92
N PHE A 192 10.30 -41.97 10.71
CA PHE A 192 10.88 -42.59 9.51
C PHE A 192 12.29 -42.09 9.11
N PHE A 193 12.59 -40.79 9.29
CA PHE A 193 13.88 -40.21 8.91
C PHE A 193 14.92 -40.42 10.02
N SER A 194 14.49 -40.35 11.27
CA SER A 194 15.26 -40.74 12.45
C SER A 194 15.67 -42.23 12.39
N GLN A 195 14.73 -43.13 12.06
CA GLN A 195 14.99 -44.56 11.87
C GLN A 195 15.93 -44.83 10.68
N PHE A 196 15.78 -44.11 9.57
CA PHE A 196 16.71 -44.18 8.43
C PHE A 196 18.14 -43.77 8.84
N MET A 197 18.30 -42.67 9.59
CA MET A 197 19.59 -42.24 10.11
C MET A 197 20.18 -43.23 11.14
N GLY A 198 19.32 -43.89 11.92
CA GLY A 198 19.71 -45.01 12.79
C GLY A 198 20.30 -46.17 12.00
N TRP A 199 19.61 -46.61 10.95
CA TRP A 199 20.14 -47.63 10.04
C TRP A 199 21.50 -47.25 9.43
N VAL A 200 21.68 -46.00 8.98
CA VAL A 200 22.97 -45.49 8.46
C VAL A 200 24.09 -45.53 9.51
N LEU A 201 23.80 -45.23 10.78
CA LEU A 201 24.78 -45.22 11.88
C LEU A 201 24.96 -46.59 12.57
N SER A 202 24.09 -47.56 12.28
CA SER A 202 24.12 -48.90 12.91
C SER A 202 25.44 -49.68 12.75
N PRO A 203 26.21 -49.58 11.64
CA PRO A 203 27.49 -50.29 11.51
C PRO A 203 28.57 -49.85 12.49
N LEU A 204 28.39 -48.71 13.18
CA LEU A 204 29.33 -48.19 14.18
C LEU A 204 29.13 -48.85 15.57
N GLY A 205 27.99 -49.52 15.80
CA GLY A 205 27.65 -50.19 17.05
C GLY A 205 27.31 -49.25 18.22
N TYR A 206 26.78 -49.83 19.30
CA TYR A 206 26.23 -49.11 20.46
C TYR A 206 27.22 -48.10 21.07
N THR A 207 28.46 -48.52 21.36
CA THR A 207 29.44 -47.67 22.07
C THR A 207 29.81 -46.42 21.28
N ALA A 208 29.92 -46.52 19.95
CA ALA A 208 30.17 -45.35 19.10
C ALA A 208 28.92 -44.47 19.04
N ASN A 209 27.73 -45.06 18.87
CA ASN A 209 26.47 -44.33 18.84
C ASN A 209 26.19 -43.57 20.14
N SER A 210 26.50 -44.12 21.32
CA SER A 210 26.42 -43.42 22.62
C SER A 210 27.26 -42.13 22.66
N TRP A 211 28.51 -42.18 22.17
CA TRP A 211 29.33 -40.97 22.09
C TRP A 211 28.85 -39.99 21.01
N ILE A 212 28.38 -40.50 19.86
CA ILE A 212 27.77 -39.67 18.80
C ILE A 212 26.52 -38.98 19.33
N GLU A 213 25.64 -39.66 20.07
CA GLU A 213 24.44 -39.09 20.68
C GLU A 213 24.78 -37.92 21.61
N THR A 214 25.70 -38.13 22.56
CA THR A 214 26.15 -37.09 23.51
C THR A 214 26.81 -35.90 22.80
N ILE A 215 27.67 -36.14 21.80
CA ILE A 215 28.38 -35.08 21.08
C ILE A 215 27.43 -34.33 20.14
N ALA A 216 26.57 -35.03 19.39
CA ALA A 216 25.57 -34.45 18.51
C ALA A 216 24.51 -33.66 19.28
N LEU A 217 24.13 -34.10 20.49
CA LEU A 217 23.18 -33.39 21.36
C LEU A 217 23.73 -32.02 21.78
N LEU A 218 24.96 -32.01 22.30
CA LEU A 218 25.64 -30.77 22.66
C LEU A 218 25.88 -29.86 21.44
N LEU A 219 26.21 -30.44 20.29
CA LEU A 219 26.36 -29.70 19.03
C LEU A 219 25.03 -29.11 18.53
N HIS A 220 23.92 -29.85 18.62
CA HIS A 220 22.59 -29.40 18.21
C HIS A 220 22.09 -28.23 19.07
N ILE A 221 22.32 -28.30 20.38
CA ILE A 221 22.06 -27.21 21.33
C ILE A 221 22.98 -26.01 21.03
N ALA A 222 24.28 -26.24 20.82
CA ALA A 222 25.23 -25.17 20.50
C ALA A 222 24.90 -24.46 19.18
N VAL A 223 24.54 -25.21 18.13
CA VAL A 223 24.07 -24.67 16.84
C VAL A 223 22.84 -23.78 17.04
N MET A 224 21.86 -24.22 17.83
CA MET A 224 20.66 -23.43 18.14
C MET A 224 20.99 -22.14 18.90
N LEU A 225 21.84 -22.21 19.91
CA LEU A 225 22.26 -21.06 20.72
C LEU A 225 23.07 -20.03 19.90
N VAL A 226 23.99 -20.49 19.05
CA VAL A 226 24.69 -19.63 18.09
C VAL A 226 23.70 -19.04 17.07
N PHE A 227 22.75 -19.83 16.58
CA PHE A 227 21.73 -19.37 15.64
C PHE A 227 20.84 -18.30 16.26
N LEU A 228 20.40 -18.43 17.52
CA LEU A 228 19.64 -17.41 18.26
C LEU A 228 20.36 -16.05 18.27
N LEU A 229 21.67 -16.02 18.55
CA LEU A 229 22.45 -14.79 18.51
C LEU A 229 22.55 -14.22 17.09
N ILE A 230 22.72 -15.06 16.07
CA ILE A 230 22.71 -14.63 14.65
C ILE A 230 21.34 -14.07 14.27
N VAL A 231 20.23 -14.67 14.70
CA VAL A 231 18.86 -14.17 14.43
C VAL A 231 18.67 -12.78 15.02
N LEU A 232 19.11 -12.52 16.26
CA LEU A 232 18.96 -11.23 16.94
C LEU A 232 19.86 -10.09 16.39
N HIS A 233 20.82 -10.42 15.52
CA HIS A 233 21.75 -9.47 14.89
C HIS A 233 21.70 -9.49 13.35
N SER A 234 20.74 -10.17 12.74
CA SER A 234 20.61 -10.27 11.28
C SER A 234 19.18 -10.10 10.82
N LYS A 235 18.98 -10.06 9.50
CA LYS A 235 17.64 -9.96 8.89
C LYS A 235 16.70 -11.14 9.16
N HIS A 236 17.13 -12.20 9.84
CA HIS A 236 16.20 -13.24 10.30
C HIS A 236 15.42 -12.84 11.56
N LEU A 237 15.77 -11.72 12.20
CA LEU A 237 15.03 -11.07 13.30
C LEU A 237 13.52 -10.92 13.01
N HIS A 238 13.12 -10.85 11.74
CA HIS A 238 11.71 -10.82 11.33
C HIS A 238 10.90 -12.02 11.85
N ILE A 239 11.50 -13.17 12.18
CA ILE A 239 10.77 -14.29 12.78
C ILE A 239 10.14 -13.91 14.14
N GLY A 240 10.79 -13.01 14.88
CA GLY A 240 10.26 -12.44 16.13
C GLY A 240 9.48 -11.13 15.94
N LEU A 241 9.94 -10.24 15.04
CA LEU A 241 9.31 -8.92 14.89
C LEU A 241 8.08 -8.90 13.96
N ALA A 242 7.98 -9.78 12.95
CA ALA A 242 6.84 -9.77 12.04
C ALA A 242 5.48 -10.05 12.72
N PRO A 243 5.35 -11.01 13.66
CA PRO A 243 4.12 -11.17 14.44
C PRO A 243 3.75 -9.89 15.21
N ILE A 244 4.75 -9.19 15.77
CA ILE A 244 4.56 -7.94 16.50
C ILE A 244 4.11 -6.82 15.56
N ASN A 245 4.74 -6.65 14.40
CA ASN A 245 4.37 -5.60 13.45
C ASN A 245 2.98 -5.83 12.83
N VAL A 246 2.64 -7.08 12.48
CA VAL A 246 1.30 -7.46 12.00
C VAL A 246 0.25 -7.30 13.11
N THR A 247 0.63 -7.42 14.39
CA THR A 247 -0.27 -7.08 15.52
C THR A 247 -0.58 -5.58 15.56
N PHE A 248 0.41 -4.73 15.29
CA PHE A 248 0.28 -3.26 15.32
C PHE A 248 0.06 -2.59 13.94
N LYS A 249 -0.35 -3.35 12.92
CA LYS A 249 -0.70 -2.79 11.60
C LYS A 249 -1.94 -1.89 11.66
N ARG A 250 -2.12 -1.04 10.64
CA ARG A 250 -3.38 -0.33 10.38
C ARG A 250 -4.53 -1.31 10.06
N LEU A 251 -5.70 -1.07 10.65
CA LEU A 251 -6.93 -1.82 10.41
C LEU A 251 -7.96 -0.91 9.72
N PRO A 252 -8.88 -1.45 8.88
CA PRO A 252 -9.02 -2.85 8.49
C PRO A 252 -7.93 -3.35 7.53
N ASN A 253 -7.15 -2.46 6.92
CA ASN A 253 -6.05 -2.80 6.02
C ASN A 253 -4.94 -1.71 6.04
N GLY A 254 -3.76 -2.03 5.53
CA GLY A 254 -2.58 -1.13 5.49
C GLY A 254 -2.69 0.06 4.51
N LEU A 255 -3.72 0.09 3.66
CA LEU A 255 -4.04 1.18 2.72
C LEU A 255 -5.36 1.86 3.13
N GLY A 256 -5.43 2.22 4.41
CA GLY A 256 -6.44 3.14 4.95
C GLY A 256 -6.21 4.58 4.47
N PRO A 257 -6.95 5.57 5.00
CA PRO A 257 -6.62 6.97 4.79
C PRO A 257 -5.18 7.27 5.22
N LEU A 258 -4.58 8.29 4.60
CA LEU A 258 -3.31 8.85 5.07
C LEU A 258 -3.50 9.37 6.50
N LEU A 259 -2.52 9.14 7.38
CA LEU A 259 -2.59 9.57 8.77
C LEU A 259 -2.52 11.11 8.87
N PRO A 260 -3.22 11.74 9.83
CA PRO A 260 -2.98 13.13 10.20
C PRO A 260 -1.49 13.37 10.55
N VAL A 261 -1.05 14.62 10.51
CA VAL A 261 0.29 14.96 11.00
C VAL A 261 0.25 14.96 12.53
N GLU A 262 1.21 14.27 13.15
CA GLU A 262 1.32 14.12 14.60
C GLU A 262 2.67 14.65 15.11
N TYR A 263 2.61 15.51 16.14
CA TYR A 263 3.73 16.03 16.94
C TYR A 263 3.50 15.65 18.41
N GLU A 264 4.54 15.20 19.12
CA GLU A 264 4.46 14.67 20.50
C GLU A 264 3.33 13.66 20.80
N GLY A 265 2.82 12.94 19.79
CA GLY A 265 1.68 12.04 19.97
C GLY A 265 0.34 12.76 20.19
N LYS A 266 0.22 13.98 19.66
CA LYS A 266 -1.04 14.69 19.43
C LYS A 266 -1.18 14.92 17.93
N GLN A 267 -2.41 15.01 17.44
CA GLN A 267 -2.64 15.53 16.08
C GLN A 267 -2.39 17.04 16.11
N ILE A 268 -1.80 17.58 15.04
CA ILE A 268 -1.49 19.01 14.94
C ILE A 268 -2.76 19.77 14.57
N ASP A 269 -3.09 20.79 15.36
CA ASP A 269 -4.03 21.83 14.95
C ASP A 269 -3.32 22.75 13.95
N PHE A 270 -3.95 23.02 12.81
CA PHE A 270 -3.38 23.86 11.75
C PHE A 270 -3.85 25.32 11.83
N GLU A 271 -4.78 25.66 12.74
CA GLU A 271 -5.16 27.04 13.05
C GLU A 271 -4.24 27.64 14.14
N ASP A 272 -3.80 26.84 15.12
CA ASP A 272 -2.87 27.23 16.20
C ASP A 272 -1.78 26.15 16.42
N PRO A 273 -0.86 25.95 15.46
CA PRO A 273 0.23 24.97 15.59
C PRO A 273 1.29 25.45 16.60
N PRO A 274 1.86 24.56 17.44
CA PRO A 274 2.97 24.91 18.32
C PRO A 274 4.17 25.50 17.57
N GLU A 275 4.83 26.51 18.15
CA GLU A 275 5.97 27.21 17.53
C GLU A 275 7.16 26.29 17.18
N ASP A 276 7.28 25.15 17.87
CA ASP A 276 8.32 24.13 17.69
C ASP A 276 7.87 22.92 16.84
N ALA A 277 6.62 22.90 16.34
CA ALA A 277 6.02 21.73 15.72
C ALA A 277 6.73 21.28 14.42
N VAL A 278 7.25 20.05 14.43
CA VAL A 278 7.87 19.42 13.24
C VAL A 278 6.79 18.82 12.34
N LEU A 279 6.54 19.46 11.20
CA LEU A 279 5.47 19.09 10.26
C LEU A 279 5.90 17.99 9.28
N GLY A 280 6.08 16.76 9.77
CA GLY A 280 6.52 15.61 8.97
C GLY A 280 7.68 14.89 9.65
N ARG A 281 8.62 14.37 8.86
CA ARG A 281 9.85 13.70 9.33
C ARG A 281 11.06 14.17 8.52
N GLY A 282 11.93 14.98 9.13
CA GLY A 282 13.16 15.52 8.55
C GLY A 282 14.44 14.87 9.09
N LYS A 283 14.34 14.19 10.23
CA LYS A 283 15.41 13.41 10.86
C LYS A 283 14.86 12.06 11.33
N ILE A 284 15.73 11.06 11.55
CA ILE A 284 15.25 9.72 11.90
C ILE A 284 14.51 9.71 13.24
N GLU A 285 14.91 10.61 14.15
CA GLU A 285 14.34 10.80 15.47
C GLU A 285 12.86 11.24 15.46
N ASP A 286 12.38 11.84 14.37
CA ASP A 286 10.98 12.23 14.25
C ASP A 286 10.04 11.03 14.04
N PHE A 287 10.57 9.89 13.57
CA PHE A 287 9.77 8.72 13.21
C PHE A 287 9.19 8.02 14.44
N THR A 288 7.93 7.61 14.33
CA THR A 288 7.21 6.97 15.44
C THR A 288 7.79 5.60 15.81
N TRP A 289 7.52 5.15 17.04
CA TRP A 289 7.85 3.80 17.50
C TRP A 289 7.40 2.68 16.53
N LYS A 290 6.27 2.88 15.83
CA LYS A 290 5.74 1.94 14.83
C LYS A 290 6.48 2.03 13.50
N ALA A 291 7.03 3.18 13.13
CA ALA A 291 7.93 3.29 11.98
C ALA A 291 9.27 2.60 12.25
N TYR A 292 9.83 2.73 13.45
CA TYR A 292 11.00 1.95 13.87
C TYR A 292 10.74 0.43 13.86
N LEU A 293 9.54 0.00 14.27
CA LEU A 293 9.12 -1.40 14.16
C LEU A 293 9.03 -1.86 12.69
N ASP A 294 8.51 -1.04 11.78
CA ASP A 294 8.50 -1.32 10.33
C ASP A 294 9.91 -1.50 9.76
N MET A 295 10.79 -0.54 10.03
CA MET A 295 12.19 -0.53 9.59
C MET A 295 12.91 -1.82 10.04
N THR A 296 12.80 -2.15 11.33
CA THR A 296 13.45 -3.33 11.93
C THR A 296 12.83 -4.66 11.52
N THR A 297 11.58 -4.68 11.05
CA THR A 297 10.86 -5.89 10.58
C THR A 297 11.18 -6.26 9.12
N CYS A 298 11.85 -5.40 8.35
CA CYS A 298 12.08 -5.60 6.92
C CYS A 298 12.81 -6.93 6.58
N THR A 299 12.09 -7.82 5.90
CA THR A 299 12.55 -9.17 5.50
C THR A 299 13.52 -9.20 4.33
N GLU A 300 13.73 -8.05 3.67
CA GLU A 300 14.51 -7.89 2.42
C GLU A 300 14.02 -8.79 1.26
N CYS A 301 12.77 -9.26 1.29
CA CYS A 301 12.27 -10.30 0.36
C CYS A 301 12.05 -9.84 -1.10
N GLY A 302 12.10 -8.54 -1.38
CA GLY A 302 11.97 -7.98 -2.73
C GLY A 302 10.56 -7.84 -3.29
N ARG A 303 9.51 -8.37 -2.61
CA ARG A 303 8.12 -8.34 -3.12
C ARG A 303 7.63 -6.92 -3.43
N CYS A 304 7.86 -5.97 -2.51
CA CYS A 304 7.50 -4.56 -2.67
C CYS A 304 8.34 -3.82 -3.72
N GLN A 305 9.52 -4.33 -4.08
CA GLN A 305 10.39 -3.78 -5.13
C GLN A 305 9.92 -4.27 -6.51
N SER A 306 9.80 -5.59 -6.72
CA SER A 306 9.36 -6.19 -8.00
C SER A 306 7.92 -5.86 -8.40
N GLN A 307 7.17 -5.17 -7.55
CA GLN A 307 5.80 -4.71 -7.79
C GLN A 307 5.68 -3.17 -7.73
N CYS A 308 6.79 -2.46 -7.54
CA CYS A 308 6.83 -1.01 -7.62
C CYS A 308 6.87 -0.58 -9.10
N PRO A 309 5.95 0.28 -9.58
CA PRO A 309 5.99 0.74 -10.97
C PRO A 309 7.26 1.52 -11.27
N ALA A 310 7.68 2.42 -10.37
CA ALA A 310 8.90 3.21 -10.54
C ALA A 310 10.15 2.33 -10.67
N TRP A 311 10.30 1.32 -9.79
CA TRP A 311 11.43 0.38 -9.88
C TRP A 311 11.45 -0.35 -11.23
N ASN A 312 10.31 -0.89 -11.64
CA ASN A 312 10.19 -1.68 -12.86
C ASN A 312 10.37 -0.84 -14.15
N THR A 313 10.33 0.49 -14.06
CA THR A 313 10.62 1.42 -15.18
C THR A 313 11.97 2.12 -15.09
N GLY A 314 12.90 1.66 -14.25
CA GLY A 314 14.27 2.19 -14.17
C GLY A 314 14.53 3.31 -13.15
N LYS A 315 13.49 3.84 -12.50
CA LYS A 315 13.61 4.96 -11.53
C LYS A 315 14.25 4.53 -10.21
N PRO A 316 14.97 5.41 -9.48
CA PRO A 316 15.77 4.98 -8.33
C PRO A 316 14.96 4.40 -7.15
N LEU A 317 13.65 4.70 -7.06
CA LEU A 317 12.77 4.20 -6.00
C LEU A 317 12.60 2.67 -5.99
N SER A 318 13.30 2.01 -5.05
CA SER A 318 12.89 0.72 -4.49
C SER A 318 12.28 0.93 -3.10
N PRO A 319 11.00 0.59 -2.88
CA PRO A 319 10.39 0.61 -1.55
C PRO A 319 11.12 -0.29 -0.54
N LYS A 320 11.81 -1.35 -1.01
CA LYS A 320 12.66 -2.18 -0.14
C LYS A 320 13.91 -1.41 0.30
N LEU A 321 14.58 -0.69 -0.61
CA LEU A 321 15.81 0.03 -0.29
C LEU A 321 15.53 1.25 0.58
N VAL A 322 14.42 1.98 0.38
CA VAL A 322 13.97 3.05 1.30
C VAL A 322 13.91 2.55 2.74
N ILE A 323 13.19 1.45 2.99
CA ILE A 323 13.05 0.89 4.34
C ILE A 323 14.37 0.33 4.88
N MET A 324 15.27 -0.18 4.02
CA MET A 324 16.61 -0.62 4.44
C MET A 324 17.51 0.56 4.81
N ASN A 325 17.59 1.61 4.00
CA ASN A 325 18.39 2.81 4.28
C ASN A 325 17.93 3.48 5.58
N LEU A 326 16.61 3.63 5.78
CA LEU A 326 16.04 4.15 7.03
C LEU A 326 16.39 3.28 8.24
N ARG A 327 16.27 1.94 8.13
CA ARG A 327 16.66 0.98 9.18
C ARG A 327 18.15 1.08 9.55
N ASP A 328 19.01 1.24 8.55
CA ASP A 328 20.46 1.19 8.75
C ASP A 328 21.01 2.53 9.26
N HIS A 329 20.42 3.65 8.82
CA HIS A 329 20.62 4.96 9.45
C HIS A 329 20.08 4.97 10.90
N LEU A 330 18.90 4.41 11.17
CA LEU A 330 18.38 4.20 12.54
C LEU A 330 19.36 3.39 13.41
N PHE A 331 19.93 2.29 12.89
CA PHE A 331 20.92 1.51 13.64
C PHE A 331 22.27 2.21 13.83
N ALA A 332 22.67 3.11 12.93
CA ALA A 332 23.84 3.98 13.12
C ALA A 332 23.58 5.09 14.16
N LYS A 333 22.36 5.64 14.16
CA LYS A 333 21.87 6.67 15.10
C LYS A 333 21.56 6.12 16.49
N ALA A 334 21.20 4.84 16.60
CA ALA A 334 20.74 4.19 17.84
C ALA A 334 21.61 4.41 19.09
N PRO A 335 22.96 4.40 19.05
CA PRO A 335 23.78 4.67 20.23
C PRO A 335 23.60 6.10 20.77
N TYR A 336 23.28 7.05 19.90
CA TYR A 336 23.06 8.45 20.26
C TYR A 336 21.64 8.64 20.81
N ILE A 337 20.63 8.07 20.13
CA ILE A 337 19.23 8.07 20.56
C ILE A 337 19.04 7.42 21.95
N LEU A 338 19.85 6.40 22.29
CA LEU A 338 19.77 5.70 23.58
C LEU A 338 20.70 6.28 24.67
N GLY A 339 21.52 7.30 24.36
CA GLY A 339 22.49 7.87 25.29
C GLY A 339 23.71 6.98 25.58
N ASP A 340 23.96 5.94 24.77
CA ASP A 340 25.22 5.16 24.79
C ASP A 340 26.43 6.01 24.32
N LYS A 341 26.17 7.11 23.58
CA LYS A 341 27.16 8.07 23.07
C LYS A 341 26.56 9.47 22.92
N GLU A 342 27.40 10.50 23.06
CA GLU A 342 27.03 11.89 22.73
C GLU A 342 27.01 12.13 21.21
N SER A 343 26.12 13.01 20.73
CA SER A 343 25.87 13.25 19.30
C SER A 343 27.09 13.80 18.55
N PRO A 344 27.45 13.28 17.36
CA PRO A 344 28.52 13.86 16.55
C PRO A 344 28.17 15.23 15.94
N LEU A 345 26.88 15.61 16.00
CA LEU A 345 26.36 16.88 15.47
C LEU A 345 26.27 18.00 16.52
N GLU A 346 26.37 17.65 17.81
CA GLU A 346 26.30 18.61 18.94
C GLU A 346 27.69 18.94 19.52
N ASN A 347 28.68 18.07 19.25
CA ASN A 347 30.04 18.14 19.82
C ASN A 347 31.12 18.66 18.85
N THR A 348 30.73 19.33 17.77
CA THR A 348 31.66 19.91 16.80
C THR A 348 31.65 21.44 16.88
N PRO A 349 32.76 22.07 17.33
CA PRO A 349 33.01 23.48 17.07
C PRO A 349 33.04 23.77 15.55
N GLU A 350 33.01 25.05 15.17
CA GLU A 350 33.19 25.51 13.78
C GLU A 350 34.41 24.81 13.13
N GLY A 351 34.18 24.12 12.01
CA GLY A 351 35.18 23.32 11.30
C GLY A 351 35.36 21.87 11.79
N GLY A 352 34.46 21.33 12.62
CA GLY A 352 34.52 19.95 13.11
C GLY A 352 33.94 18.88 12.16
N LEU A 353 33.97 17.62 12.59
CA LEU A 353 33.62 16.44 11.77
C LEU A 353 32.22 16.51 11.10
N GLY A 354 31.25 17.20 11.70
CA GLY A 354 29.92 17.40 11.13
C GLY A 354 29.88 18.38 9.96
N GLU A 355 30.88 19.25 9.83
CA GLU A 355 31.11 20.14 8.69
C GLU A 355 31.94 19.42 7.60
N GLU A 356 32.99 18.69 8.01
CA GLU A 356 33.79 17.86 7.09
C GLU A 356 32.94 16.79 6.40
N LEU A 357 32.00 16.15 7.12
CA LEU A 357 31.08 15.14 6.57
C LEU A 357 29.86 15.73 5.83
N ARG A 358 29.59 17.04 5.92
CA ARG A 358 28.57 17.74 5.12
C ARG A 358 29.07 18.15 3.74
N GLY A 359 30.38 18.12 3.50
CA GLY A 359 30.94 18.35 2.16
C GLY A 359 30.80 19.78 1.63
N GLU A 360 30.72 20.81 2.48
CA GLU A 360 30.52 22.22 2.08
C GLU A 360 31.64 22.83 1.18
N LYS A 361 32.61 22.02 0.74
CA LYS A 361 33.64 22.37 -0.25
C LYS A 361 33.81 21.33 -1.38
N ALA A 362 32.76 20.57 -1.69
CA ALA A 362 32.70 19.66 -2.84
C ALA A 362 32.17 20.33 -4.13
N SER A 363 33.01 21.15 -4.76
CA SER A 363 32.92 21.66 -6.15
C SER A 363 31.57 22.14 -6.73
N GLU A 364 31.48 23.44 -7.02
CA GLU A 364 30.51 23.99 -7.99
C GLU A 364 30.74 23.41 -9.42
N LYS A 365 30.02 22.34 -9.78
CA LYS A 365 29.74 21.93 -11.17
C LYS A 365 28.70 20.81 -11.22
N HIS A 366 27.79 20.90 -12.19
CA HIS A 366 26.74 19.92 -12.49
C HIS A 366 25.67 19.72 -11.40
N ALA A 367 24.79 20.72 -11.28
CA ALA A 367 23.39 20.37 -11.03
C ALA A 367 22.82 19.58 -12.23
N HIS A 368 21.82 18.74 -11.99
CA HIS A 368 21.06 17.95 -12.98
C HIS A 368 21.70 16.66 -13.55
N GLU A 369 22.79 16.13 -12.97
CA GLU A 369 23.05 14.68 -13.16
C GLU A 369 22.07 13.89 -12.30
N HIS A 370 21.24 13.06 -12.95
CA HIS A 370 20.17 12.31 -12.30
C HIS A 370 20.73 11.09 -11.56
N VAL A 371 20.07 10.64 -10.50
CA VAL A 371 20.44 9.38 -9.83
C VAL A 371 20.51 8.24 -10.85
N PRO A 372 21.63 7.49 -10.95
CA PRO A 372 21.81 6.45 -11.95
C PRO A 372 20.70 5.39 -11.96
N GLU A 373 20.49 4.71 -13.11
CA GLU A 373 19.49 3.64 -13.21
C GLU A 373 19.75 2.46 -12.25
N SER A 374 20.93 2.31 -11.65
CA SER A 374 21.16 1.37 -10.53
C SER A 374 20.33 1.72 -9.28
N GLY A 375 19.86 2.95 -9.18
CA GLY A 375 19.24 3.56 -8.01
C GLY A 375 20.28 4.08 -7.01
N PHE A 376 19.81 4.88 -6.05
CA PHE A 376 20.64 5.44 -5.00
C PHE A 376 21.35 4.33 -4.21
N GLU A 377 22.68 4.28 -4.24
CA GLU A 377 23.42 3.16 -3.67
C GLU A 377 23.38 3.15 -2.15
N ARG A 378 23.17 1.97 -1.58
CA ARG A 378 23.06 1.77 -0.14
C ARG A 378 24.46 1.75 0.48
N ILE A 379 24.93 2.90 0.96
CA ILE A 379 26.14 2.98 1.79
C ILE A 379 26.05 1.99 2.96
N LEU A 380 27.07 1.16 3.11
CA LEU A 380 27.09 0.06 4.09
C LEU A 380 27.91 0.47 5.32
N GLY A 381 27.24 0.80 6.42
CA GLY A 381 27.93 1.11 7.67
C GLY A 381 26.99 1.24 8.87
N SER A 382 27.60 1.35 10.05
CA SER A 382 26.96 1.74 11.31
C SER A 382 27.88 2.64 12.15
N GLY A 383 28.77 3.38 11.48
CA GLY A 383 29.68 4.35 12.07
C GLY A 383 29.10 5.77 12.07
N PRO A 384 29.83 6.77 12.60
CA PRO A 384 29.41 8.17 12.63
C PRO A 384 29.00 8.70 11.25
N GLU A 385 29.77 8.34 10.20
CA GLU A 385 29.50 8.66 8.79
C GLU A 385 28.08 8.32 8.34
N GLN A 386 27.51 7.20 8.82
CA GLN A 386 26.12 6.81 8.48
C GLN A 386 25.08 7.50 9.38
N ALA A 387 25.51 8.05 10.52
CA ALA A 387 24.65 8.71 11.52
C ALA A 387 24.56 10.24 11.35
N THR A 388 25.52 10.88 10.65
CA THR A 388 25.54 12.33 10.41
C THR A 388 24.82 12.77 9.13
N ARG A 389 24.49 11.83 8.23
CA ARG A 389 23.79 12.07 6.96
C ARG A 389 22.45 12.78 7.18
N PRO A 390 22.05 13.74 6.31
CA PRO A 390 20.69 14.27 6.31
C PRO A 390 19.70 13.18 5.85
N LEU A 391 18.45 13.23 6.32
CA LEU A 391 17.47 12.16 6.04
C LEU A 391 17.07 12.13 4.56
N VAL A 392 16.77 13.31 4.01
CA VAL A 392 16.59 13.56 2.59
C VAL A 392 17.75 14.43 2.11
N GLY A 393 18.21 14.20 0.88
CA GLY A 393 19.29 14.97 0.26
C GLY A 393 19.98 14.18 -0.85
N THR A 394 20.67 14.88 -1.74
CA THR A 394 21.32 14.30 -2.93
C THR A 394 22.51 13.40 -2.59
N GLU A 395 23.10 12.76 -3.61
CA GLU A 395 24.33 11.97 -3.45
C GLU A 395 25.52 12.81 -2.97
N GLU A 396 25.65 14.06 -3.44
CA GLU A 396 26.70 15.01 -3.02
C GLU A 396 26.51 15.48 -1.57
N GLN A 397 25.25 15.66 -1.15
CA GLN A 397 24.86 15.95 0.24
C GLN A 397 24.95 14.71 1.14
N GLY A 398 25.17 13.52 0.56
CA GLY A 398 25.20 12.24 1.26
C GLY A 398 23.86 11.86 1.91
N GLY A 399 22.71 12.32 1.41
CA GLY A 399 21.40 12.09 2.03
C GLY A 399 21.03 10.61 2.17
N VAL A 400 20.22 10.21 3.16
CA VAL A 400 19.85 8.80 3.40
C VAL A 400 18.86 8.31 2.33
N ILE A 401 17.98 9.20 1.88
CA ILE A 401 16.99 9.02 0.82
C ILE A 401 17.14 10.19 -0.17
N ASP A 402 17.47 9.88 -1.42
CA ASP A 402 17.59 10.91 -2.45
C ASP A 402 16.21 11.51 -2.85
N PRO A 403 16.12 12.81 -3.19
CA PRO A 403 14.90 13.42 -3.72
C PRO A 403 14.26 12.67 -4.90
N ASP A 404 15.01 12.16 -5.88
CA ASP A 404 14.45 11.37 -6.99
C ASP A 404 13.81 10.06 -6.50
N VAL A 405 14.35 9.45 -5.44
CA VAL A 405 13.73 8.30 -4.76
C VAL A 405 12.40 8.69 -4.11
N LEU A 406 12.36 9.85 -3.43
CA LEU A 406 11.19 10.37 -2.74
C LEU A 406 10.07 10.76 -3.73
N TRP A 407 10.41 11.50 -4.78
CA TRP A 407 9.47 12.08 -5.73
C TRP A 407 8.99 11.08 -6.79
N SER A 408 9.76 10.01 -7.08
CA SER A 408 9.31 8.87 -7.91
C SER A 408 8.10 8.09 -7.36
N CYS A 409 7.66 8.32 -6.11
CA CYS A 409 6.55 7.58 -5.51
C CYS A 409 5.17 8.02 -6.03
N THR A 410 4.42 7.07 -6.61
CA THR A 410 3.07 7.28 -7.16
C THR A 410 1.93 7.02 -6.15
N THR A 411 2.23 6.89 -4.85
CA THR A 411 1.32 6.55 -3.73
C THR A 411 0.31 5.41 -4.00
N CYS A 412 0.58 4.53 -4.97
CA CYS A 412 -0.42 3.60 -5.50
C CYS A 412 -0.68 2.36 -4.63
N GLY A 413 0.17 2.06 -3.63
CA GLY A 413 -0.07 1.02 -2.62
C GLY A 413 0.49 -0.38 -2.92
N ALA A 414 1.06 -0.62 -4.11
CA ALA A 414 1.57 -1.96 -4.47
C ALA A 414 2.64 -2.51 -3.50
N CYS A 415 3.49 -1.63 -2.95
CA CYS A 415 4.50 -1.97 -1.95
C CYS A 415 3.92 -2.45 -0.62
N VAL A 416 2.79 -1.86 -0.17
CA VAL A 416 2.11 -2.23 1.08
C VAL A 416 1.28 -3.49 0.90
N GLU A 417 0.49 -3.58 -0.17
CA GLU A 417 -0.36 -4.75 -0.48
C GLU A 417 0.48 -6.04 -0.65
N GLN A 418 1.65 -5.93 -1.28
CA GLN A 418 2.58 -7.05 -1.49
C GLN A 418 3.57 -7.23 -0.33
N CYS A 419 3.42 -6.48 0.77
CA CYS A 419 4.21 -6.66 1.97
C CYS A 419 3.67 -7.83 2.82
N PRO A 420 4.48 -8.88 3.08
CA PRO A 420 4.07 -10.01 3.89
C PRO A 420 4.07 -9.73 5.41
N VAL A 421 4.49 -8.53 5.83
CA VAL A 421 4.74 -8.15 7.23
C VAL A 421 4.21 -6.74 7.57
N ASP A 422 3.26 -6.22 6.77
CA ASP A 422 2.54 -4.94 6.97
C ASP A 422 3.41 -3.70 7.25
N ILE A 423 4.44 -3.50 6.42
CA ILE A 423 5.21 -2.25 6.42
C ILE A 423 4.46 -1.14 5.65
N GLU A 424 4.25 -0.02 6.32
CA GLU A 424 3.46 1.13 5.85
C GLU A 424 4.32 2.09 5.00
N HIS A 425 4.92 1.53 3.94
CA HIS A 425 5.89 2.17 3.03
C HIS A 425 5.48 3.54 2.48
N ILE A 426 4.19 3.81 2.32
CA ILE A 426 3.69 5.07 1.73
C ILE A 426 3.75 6.19 2.77
N ASP A 427 3.31 5.93 3.99
CA ASP A 427 3.27 6.95 5.02
C ASP A 427 4.68 7.45 5.31
N HIS A 428 5.68 6.57 5.45
CA HIS A 428 7.09 6.97 5.60
C HIS A 428 7.59 7.90 4.48
N ILE A 429 7.13 7.70 3.24
CA ILE A 429 7.49 8.57 2.10
C ILE A 429 6.72 9.90 2.13
N VAL A 430 5.42 9.88 2.42
CA VAL A 430 4.60 11.11 2.44
C VAL A 430 4.94 11.97 3.66
N ASP A 431 5.33 11.39 4.80
CA ASP A 431 5.79 12.10 5.98
C ASP A 431 7.17 12.79 5.77
N MET A 432 8.06 12.21 4.97
CA MET A 432 9.28 12.90 4.51
C MET A 432 8.96 14.04 3.52
N ARG A 433 8.04 13.81 2.57
CA ARG A 433 7.57 14.89 1.67
C ARG A 433 6.89 16.04 2.42
N ARG A 434 6.15 15.74 3.49
CA ARG A 434 5.52 16.75 4.36
C ARG A 434 6.55 17.69 4.96
N TYR A 435 7.66 17.16 5.47
CA TYR A 435 8.76 17.97 6.01
C TYR A 435 9.41 18.83 4.94
N GLN A 436 9.84 18.22 3.83
CA GLN A 436 10.44 18.91 2.69
C GLN A 436 9.56 20.08 2.19
N VAL A 437 8.26 19.85 2.01
CA VAL A 437 7.34 20.89 1.51
C VAL A 437 7.01 21.96 2.54
N MET A 438 6.74 21.60 3.80
CA MET A 438 6.19 22.55 4.80
C MET A 438 7.25 23.19 5.71
N MET A 439 8.41 22.54 5.90
CA MET A 439 9.49 23.04 6.76
C MET A 439 10.67 23.60 5.92
N GLU A 440 11.03 22.91 4.83
CA GLU A 440 12.21 23.28 4.01
C GLU A 440 11.83 24.07 2.74
N SER A 441 10.56 24.03 2.33
CA SER A 441 10.07 24.52 1.04
C SER A 441 10.77 23.88 -0.19
N GLU A 442 11.29 22.67 -0.03
CA GLU A 442 11.96 21.90 -1.08
C GLU A 442 10.98 20.93 -1.78
N PHE A 443 10.80 21.12 -3.09
CA PHE A 443 9.97 20.26 -3.94
C PHE A 443 10.24 20.50 -5.44
N PRO A 444 9.93 19.53 -6.32
CA PRO A 444 9.97 19.70 -7.78
C PRO A 444 9.20 20.95 -8.24
N GLY A 445 9.87 21.81 -9.02
CA GLY A 445 9.40 23.18 -9.30
C GLY A 445 8.05 23.25 -10.03
N GLU A 446 7.65 22.20 -10.74
CA GLU A 446 6.34 22.05 -11.38
C GLU A 446 5.20 22.06 -10.36
N LEU A 447 5.43 21.54 -9.15
CA LEU A 447 4.46 21.58 -8.05
C LEU A 447 4.21 23.01 -7.56
N GLY A 448 5.12 23.96 -7.78
CA GLY A 448 4.87 25.38 -7.50
C GLY A 448 3.72 25.96 -8.34
N VAL A 449 3.52 25.47 -9.57
CA VAL A 449 2.37 25.84 -10.41
C VAL A 449 1.10 25.16 -9.89
N LEU A 450 1.19 23.89 -9.49
CA LEU A 450 0.08 23.14 -8.88
C LEU A 450 -0.45 23.84 -7.62
N PHE A 451 0.42 24.17 -6.66
CA PHE A 451 0.03 24.80 -5.39
C PHE A 451 -0.62 26.16 -5.64
N LYS A 452 0.02 27.03 -6.42
CA LYS A 452 -0.53 28.34 -6.79
C LYS A 452 -1.90 28.24 -7.49
N ASN A 453 -2.10 27.27 -8.38
CA ASN A 453 -3.38 27.06 -9.05
C ASN A 453 -4.46 26.58 -8.06
N LEU A 454 -4.12 25.66 -7.16
CA LEU A 454 -5.01 25.21 -6.10
C LEU A 454 -5.41 26.34 -5.14
N GLU A 455 -4.45 27.15 -4.68
CA GLU A 455 -4.65 28.30 -3.79
C GLU A 455 -5.50 29.41 -4.44
N THR A 456 -5.18 29.80 -5.67
CA THR A 456 -5.76 31.01 -6.31
C THR A 456 -6.95 30.74 -7.21
N LYS A 457 -7.23 29.47 -7.56
CA LYS A 457 -8.32 29.05 -8.45
C LYS A 457 -9.13 27.86 -7.93
N GLY A 458 -8.77 27.27 -6.79
CA GLY A 458 -9.45 26.10 -6.25
C GLY A 458 -9.36 24.85 -7.16
N ASN A 459 -8.45 24.82 -8.15
CA ASN A 459 -8.30 23.69 -9.07
C ASN A 459 -6.89 23.65 -9.69
N PRO A 460 -6.31 22.46 -9.95
CA PRO A 460 -4.92 22.33 -10.37
C PRO A 460 -4.68 22.80 -11.82
N TRP A 461 -5.72 22.87 -12.66
CA TRP A 461 -5.66 23.37 -14.05
C TRP A 461 -5.66 24.90 -14.16
N GLY A 462 -5.81 25.64 -13.05
CA GLY A 462 -5.78 27.12 -13.04
C GLY A 462 -6.97 27.80 -13.73
N GLN A 463 -8.02 27.05 -14.09
CA GLN A 463 -9.21 27.56 -14.76
C GLN A 463 -10.10 28.37 -13.80
N ASN A 464 -11.06 29.16 -14.29
CA ASN A 464 -11.94 29.95 -13.41
C ASN A 464 -13.17 29.13 -13.00
N ALA A 465 -13.71 29.38 -11.80
CA ALA A 465 -14.85 28.64 -11.27
C ALA A 465 -16.08 28.65 -12.20
N LYS A 466 -16.39 29.81 -12.82
CA LYS A 466 -17.42 29.97 -13.86
C LYS A 466 -17.27 29.06 -15.08
N ASP A 467 -16.06 28.59 -15.38
CA ASP A 467 -15.81 27.70 -16.52
C ASP A 467 -16.11 26.22 -16.17
N ARG A 468 -16.45 25.91 -14.90
CA ARG A 468 -16.75 24.55 -14.42
C ARG A 468 -18.06 24.00 -14.96
N THR A 469 -19.04 24.86 -15.26
CA THR A 469 -20.37 24.46 -15.75
C THR A 469 -20.43 24.27 -17.26
N ASN A 470 -19.39 24.65 -18.02
CA ASN A 470 -19.41 24.65 -19.49
C ASN A 470 -19.78 23.27 -20.11
N TRP A 471 -19.49 22.16 -19.43
CA TRP A 471 -19.86 20.82 -19.91
C TRP A 471 -21.38 20.55 -19.90
N ILE A 472 -22.15 21.31 -19.11
CA ILE A 472 -23.62 21.22 -19.02
C ILE A 472 -24.26 21.79 -20.28
N ASP A 473 -23.69 22.84 -20.85
CA ASP A 473 -24.14 23.39 -22.13
C ASP A 473 -23.98 22.35 -23.27
N GLU A 474 -22.98 21.47 -23.15
CA GLU A 474 -22.66 20.39 -24.11
C GLU A 474 -23.43 19.06 -23.92
N VAL A 475 -24.48 19.00 -23.08
CA VAL A 475 -25.48 17.90 -23.05
C VAL A 475 -26.85 18.43 -23.46
N ASP A 476 -27.78 17.57 -23.92
CA ASP A 476 -29.11 18.01 -24.42
C ASP A 476 -30.24 17.99 -23.37
N PHE A 477 -29.92 17.75 -22.10
CA PHE A 477 -30.86 17.64 -20.98
C PHE A 477 -30.45 18.53 -19.81
N ASP A 478 -31.35 18.74 -18.85
CA ASP A 478 -31.08 19.65 -17.73
C ASP A 478 -30.24 19.03 -16.61
N VAL A 479 -29.33 19.82 -16.03
CA VAL A 479 -28.47 19.44 -14.90
C VAL A 479 -28.61 20.50 -13.80
N PRO A 480 -29.33 20.21 -12.69
CA PRO A 480 -29.59 21.20 -11.66
C PRO A 480 -28.31 21.65 -10.94
N VAL A 481 -28.03 22.97 -10.93
CA VAL A 481 -26.89 23.56 -10.23
C VAL A 481 -27.32 24.23 -8.92
N TYR A 482 -26.67 23.86 -7.82
CA TYR A 482 -26.88 24.46 -6.50
C TYR A 482 -26.43 25.94 -6.46
N GLY A 483 -27.20 26.79 -5.77
CA GLY A 483 -26.97 28.24 -5.68
C GLY A 483 -27.24 29.03 -6.97
N LYS A 484 -27.88 28.39 -7.95
CA LYS A 484 -28.27 28.99 -9.25
C LYS A 484 -29.67 28.54 -9.69
N ASP A 485 -29.88 27.23 -9.75
CA ASP A 485 -31.13 26.61 -10.19
C ASP A 485 -31.91 26.00 -9.00
N VAL A 486 -31.20 25.63 -7.92
CA VAL A 486 -31.79 25.13 -6.65
C VAL A 486 -31.03 25.65 -5.42
N GLU A 487 -31.76 25.89 -4.33
CA GLU A 487 -31.22 26.45 -3.07
C GLU A 487 -31.17 25.42 -1.91
N SER A 488 -31.54 24.16 -2.14
CA SER A 488 -31.46 23.08 -1.14
C SER A 488 -31.26 21.69 -1.76
N PHE A 489 -30.95 20.69 -0.94
CA PHE A 489 -30.90 19.28 -1.33
C PHE A 489 -32.28 18.58 -1.31
N GLU A 490 -33.37 19.28 -1.02
CA GLU A 490 -34.69 18.66 -0.86
C GLU A 490 -35.19 18.05 -2.19
N GLY A 491 -35.71 16.82 -2.13
CA GLY A 491 -36.16 16.10 -3.32
C GLY A 491 -35.03 15.54 -4.21
N TYR A 492 -33.78 15.51 -3.71
CA TYR A 492 -32.63 14.89 -4.37
C TYR A 492 -32.13 13.63 -3.62
N GLU A 493 -31.56 12.70 -4.36
CA GLU A 493 -30.98 11.44 -3.87
C GLU A 493 -29.44 11.52 -3.71
N TYR A 494 -28.77 12.29 -4.58
CA TYR A 494 -27.30 12.36 -4.68
C TYR A 494 -26.80 13.76 -5.05
N LEU A 495 -25.70 14.20 -4.43
CA LEU A 495 -24.80 15.16 -5.05
C LEU A 495 -23.94 14.42 -6.08
N PHE A 496 -23.91 14.86 -7.33
CA PHE A 496 -22.87 14.47 -8.27
C PHE A 496 -21.70 15.45 -8.14
N TRP A 497 -20.63 15.00 -7.49
CA TRP A 497 -19.37 15.71 -7.40
C TRP A 497 -18.57 15.47 -8.68
N VAL A 498 -18.39 16.53 -9.47
CA VAL A 498 -17.79 16.46 -10.81
C VAL A 498 -16.27 16.31 -10.73
N GLY A 499 -15.65 17.02 -9.78
CA GLY A 499 -14.21 17.11 -9.61
C GLY A 499 -13.51 17.91 -10.72
N CYS A 500 -12.28 18.36 -10.45
CA CYS A 500 -11.57 19.25 -11.37
C CYS A 500 -11.34 18.64 -12.75
N ALA A 501 -10.97 17.35 -12.83
CA ALA A 501 -10.76 16.67 -14.11
C ALA A 501 -12.05 16.60 -14.92
N GLY A 502 -13.15 16.14 -14.29
CA GLY A 502 -14.45 15.98 -14.94
C GLY A 502 -15.08 17.28 -15.42
N ALA A 503 -14.63 18.42 -14.91
CA ALA A 503 -15.07 19.75 -15.32
C ALA A 503 -14.17 20.40 -16.39
N TYR A 504 -12.85 20.28 -16.27
CA TYR A 504 -11.91 21.10 -17.05
C TYR A 504 -11.12 20.34 -18.13
N GLU A 505 -10.96 19.03 -18.03
CA GLU A 505 -10.17 18.24 -18.99
C GLU A 505 -11.09 17.50 -19.98
N ASP A 506 -10.89 17.71 -21.29
CA ASP A 506 -11.88 17.34 -22.31
C ASP A 506 -12.12 15.84 -22.48
N ARG A 507 -11.12 14.99 -22.24
CA ARG A 507 -11.28 13.53 -22.22
C ARG A 507 -12.09 13.10 -20.99
N ALA A 508 -11.89 13.72 -19.83
CA ALA A 508 -12.65 13.49 -18.61
C ALA A 508 -14.07 14.08 -18.63
N LYS A 509 -14.31 15.24 -19.28
CA LYS A 509 -15.67 15.77 -19.52
C LYS A 509 -16.57 14.74 -20.21
N LYS A 510 -16.05 13.96 -21.16
CA LYS A 510 -16.80 12.85 -21.80
C LYS A 510 -17.25 11.78 -20.80
N THR A 511 -16.49 11.54 -19.73
CA THR A 511 -16.92 10.68 -18.61
C THR A 511 -18.04 11.36 -17.80
N THR A 512 -17.88 12.64 -17.45
CA THR A 512 -18.89 13.42 -16.71
C THR A 512 -20.23 13.45 -17.42
N LYS A 513 -20.24 13.78 -18.72
CA LYS A 513 -21.45 13.82 -19.55
C LYS A 513 -22.11 12.44 -19.66
N ALA A 514 -21.32 11.38 -19.83
CA ALA A 514 -21.85 10.02 -19.87
C ALA A 514 -22.49 9.59 -18.54
N VAL A 515 -21.87 9.92 -17.39
CA VAL A 515 -22.46 9.65 -16.07
C VAL A 515 -23.72 10.48 -15.83
N ALA A 516 -23.72 11.77 -16.18
CA ALA A 516 -24.90 12.63 -16.08
C ALA A 516 -26.08 12.08 -16.90
N GLU A 517 -25.84 11.69 -18.17
CA GLU A 517 -26.88 11.14 -19.04
C GLU A 517 -27.41 9.81 -18.49
N LEU A 518 -26.53 8.93 -17.98
CA LEU A 518 -26.93 7.67 -17.35
C LEU A 518 -27.74 7.87 -16.05
N LEU A 519 -27.45 8.89 -15.25
CA LEU A 519 -28.23 9.20 -14.05
C LEU A 519 -29.60 9.78 -14.40
N ALA A 520 -29.66 10.70 -15.36
CA ALA A 520 -30.90 11.26 -15.89
C ALA A 520 -31.80 10.17 -16.52
N ALA A 521 -31.21 9.31 -17.37
CA ALA A 521 -31.85 8.15 -17.98
C ALA A 521 -32.44 7.16 -16.96
N ALA A 522 -31.72 6.92 -15.85
CA ALA A 522 -32.16 6.07 -14.76
C ALA A 522 -33.22 6.73 -13.83
N GLY A 523 -33.63 7.97 -14.15
CA GLY A 523 -34.55 8.77 -13.35
C GLY A 523 -34.00 9.15 -11.97
N VAL A 524 -32.69 9.07 -11.75
CA VAL A 524 -32.04 9.39 -10.48
C VAL A 524 -32.07 10.90 -10.27
N LYS A 525 -32.54 11.35 -9.11
CA LYS A 525 -32.58 12.78 -8.79
C LYS A 525 -31.23 13.21 -8.21
N TYR A 526 -30.42 13.89 -9.01
CA TYR A 526 -29.12 14.43 -8.60
C TYR A 526 -28.98 15.92 -8.94
N LEU A 527 -28.08 16.61 -8.23
CA LEU A 527 -27.65 17.99 -8.51
C LEU A 527 -26.12 18.08 -8.55
N VAL A 528 -25.58 19.22 -8.98
CA VAL A 528 -24.13 19.53 -8.96
C VAL A 528 -23.85 20.85 -8.23
N LEU A 529 -22.65 21.00 -7.66
CA LEU A 529 -22.24 22.21 -6.93
C LEU A 529 -21.83 23.41 -7.82
N GLY A 530 -21.64 23.20 -9.13
CA GLY A 530 -21.33 24.27 -10.09
C GLY A 530 -20.05 25.05 -9.72
N GLU A 531 -20.16 26.38 -9.68
CA GLU A 531 -19.04 27.27 -9.32
C GLU A 531 -18.57 27.09 -7.86
N GLY A 532 -19.41 26.53 -6.97
CA GLY A 532 -19.08 26.30 -5.56
C GLY A 532 -18.17 25.08 -5.29
N GLU A 533 -17.93 24.23 -6.29
CA GLU A 533 -17.10 23.03 -6.12
C GLU A 533 -15.61 23.35 -6.31
N THR A 534 -14.74 23.09 -5.33
CA THR A 534 -13.29 23.31 -5.48
C THR A 534 -12.54 21.99 -5.77
N CYS A 535 -11.27 21.87 -5.36
CA CYS A 535 -10.48 20.65 -5.46
C CYS A 535 -10.54 19.89 -4.15
N ASN A 536 -10.64 18.57 -4.19
CA ASN A 536 -10.65 17.73 -3.00
C ASN A 536 -9.33 17.73 -2.20
N GLY A 537 -8.28 18.39 -2.70
CA GLY A 537 -6.97 18.50 -2.05
C GLY A 537 -6.05 17.28 -2.19
N ASP A 538 -6.45 16.20 -2.86
CA ASP A 538 -5.65 14.95 -2.95
C ASP A 538 -4.23 15.20 -3.46
N SER A 539 -4.08 15.98 -4.56
CA SER A 539 -2.76 16.25 -5.13
C SER A 539 -1.84 16.99 -4.15
N ALA A 540 -2.34 18.04 -3.48
CA ALA A 540 -1.58 18.76 -2.44
C ALA A 540 -1.14 17.80 -1.31
N ARG A 541 -2.06 16.97 -0.81
CA ARG A 541 -1.79 16.02 0.27
C ARG A 541 -0.79 14.93 -0.12
N ARG A 542 -0.77 14.46 -1.38
CA ARG A 542 0.22 13.45 -1.82
C ARG A 542 1.59 14.05 -2.16
N SER A 543 1.66 15.32 -2.52
CA SER A 543 2.94 16.04 -2.61
C SER A 543 3.50 16.41 -1.24
N GLY A 544 2.68 16.48 -0.17
CA GLY A 544 3.13 16.80 1.19
C GLY A 544 2.70 18.18 1.71
N ASN A 545 2.03 18.99 0.88
CA ASN A 545 1.44 20.26 1.32
C ASN A 545 0.16 19.98 2.12
N GLU A 546 0.31 19.68 3.41
CA GLU A 546 -0.82 19.39 4.29
C GLU A 546 -1.65 20.65 4.58
N PHE A 547 -1.02 21.82 4.81
CA PHE A 547 -1.74 23.10 5.00
C PHE A 547 -2.77 23.37 3.89
N LEU A 548 -2.35 23.28 2.63
CA LEU A 548 -3.23 23.49 1.48
C LEU A 548 -4.31 22.40 1.35
N PHE A 549 -4.02 21.16 1.77
CA PHE A 549 -5.05 20.14 1.90
C PHE A 549 -6.08 20.50 2.99
N GLN A 550 -5.65 20.93 4.18
CA GLN A 550 -6.54 21.31 5.28
C GLN A 550 -7.45 22.46 4.87
N GLN A 551 -6.89 23.53 4.29
CA GLN A 551 -7.64 24.69 3.80
C GLN A 551 -8.71 24.29 2.76
N LEU A 552 -8.31 23.55 1.71
CA LEU A 552 -9.25 23.09 0.68
C LEU A 552 -10.30 22.13 1.25
N ALA A 553 -9.92 21.24 2.16
CA ALA A 553 -10.84 20.28 2.75
C ALA A 553 -11.88 20.98 3.65
N ALA A 554 -11.45 21.91 4.51
CA ALA A 554 -12.36 22.71 5.34
C ALA A 554 -13.38 23.51 4.52
N GLN A 555 -12.92 24.22 3.48
CA GLN A 555 -13.81 24.99 2.58
C GLN A 555 -14.84 24.10 1.86
N ASN A 556 -14.44 22.90 1.42
CA ASN A 556 -15.38 21.95 0.82
C ASN A 556 -16.31 21.33 1.86
N VAL A 557 -15.86 21.09 3.10
CA VAL A 557 -16.73 20.60 4.19
C VAL A 557 -17.78 21.63 4.57
N GLU A 558 -17.42 22.91 4.72
CA GLU A 558 -18.38 24.01 4.93
C GLU A 558 -19.45 24.04 3.82
N THR A 559 -19.01 23.97 2.55
CA THR A 559 -19.90 23.97 1.38
C THR A 559 -20.81 22.73 1.32
N LEU A 560 -20.28 21.55 1.64
CA LEU A 560 -21.03 20.29 1.62
C LEU A 560 -22.00 20.18 2.80
N ASP A 561 -21.62 20.60 4.01
CA ASP A 561 -22.48 20.55 5.18
C ASP A 561 -23.59 21.60 5.15
N GLY A 562 -23.36 22.75 4.49
CA GLY A 562 -24.42 23.70 4.15
C GLY A 562 -25.42 23.14 3.12
N LEU A 563 -24.94 22.49 2.04
CA LEU A 563 -25.81 21.78 1.09
C LEU A 563 -26.63 20.67 1.79
N PHE A 564 -26.02 19.96 2.73
CA PHE A 564 -26.62 18.87 3.50
C PHE A 564 -27.20 19.31 4.86
N GLU A 565 -27.59 20.59 5.00
CA GLU A 565 -28.34 21.05 6.17
C GLU A 565 -29.69 20.30 6.26
N GLY A 566 -30.07 19.87 7.47
CA GLY A 566 -31.24 19.02 7.70
C GLY A 566 -31.12 17.56 7.21
N VAL A 567 -30.09 17.20 6.43
CA VAL A 567 -29.94 15.84 5.88
C VAL A 567 -29.17 14.93 6.84
N GLU A 568 -29.78 13.80 7.22
CA GLU A 568 -29.13 12.77 8.04
C GLU A 568 -27.79 12.30 7.45
N ARG A 569 -26.78 12.12 8.32
CA ARG A 569 -25.40 11.78 7.94
C ARG A 569 -25.26 10.54 7.05
N VAL A 570 -26.20 9.58 7.13
CA VAL A 570 -26.21 8.38 6.27
C VAL A 570 -26.72 8.67 4.86
N ASP A 571 -27.59 9.67 4.71
CA ASP A 571 -28.23 10.06 3.46
C ASP A 571 -27.56 11.23 2.73
N ARG A 572 -26.51 11.81 3.32
CA ARG A 572 -25.54 12.73 2.67
C ARG A 572 -24.72 12.02 1.59
N LYS A 573 -25.36 11.64 0.49
CA LYS A 573 -24.80 10.78 -0.57
C LYS A 573 -24.11 11.61 -1.65
N VAL A 574 -22.87 11.25 -1.95
CA VAL A 574 -22.05 11.90 -2.98
C VAL A 574 -21.57 10.86 -3.98
N VAL A 575 -21.86 11.02 -5.28
CA VAL A 575 -21.28 10.18 -6.34
C VAL A 575 -20.14 10.91 -7.03
N VAL A 576 -19.06 10.19 -7.34
CA VAL A 576 -17.84 10.73 -7.98
C VAL A 576 -17.41 9.90 -9.19
N THR A 577 -16.88 10.55 -10.22
CA THR A 577 -16.22 9.90 -11.37
C THR A 577 -14.77 9.50 -11.10
N CYS A 578 -14.16 10.04 -10.04
CA CYS A 578 -12.73 9.91 -9.79
C CYS A 578 -12.42 9.12 -8.50
N PRO A 579 -11.63 8.04 -8.56
CA PRO A 579 -11.17 7.30 -7.38
C PRO A 579 -10.35 8.11 -6.38
N HIS A 580 -9.71 9.21 -6.80
CA HIS A 580 -9.01 10.12 -5.89
C HIS A 580 -10.02 10.91 -5.04
N CYS A 581 -11.10 11.40 -5.66
CA CYS A 581 -12.22 12.01 -4.94
C CYS A 581 -12.93 10.98 -4.05
N PHE A 582 -13.15 9.76 -4.54
CA PHE A 582 -13.73 8.66 -3.76
C PHE A 582 -12.94 8.36 -2.49
N ASN A 583 -11.61 8.24 -2.60
CA ASN A 583 -10.74 7.98 -1.47
C ASN A 583 -10.71 9.14 -0.47
N THR A 584 -10.50 10.36 -0.94
CA THR A 584 -10.28 11.50 -0.04
C THR A 584 -11.59 11.99 0.59
N LEU A 585 -12.67 12.16 -0.18
CA LEU A 585 -13.98 12.52 0.39
C LEU A 585 -14.55 11.41 1.28
N GLY A 586 -14.34 10.13 0.91
CA GLY A 586 -14.92 8.98 1.61
C GLY A 586 -14.11 8.43 2.79
N ARG A 587 -12.84 8.83 2.97
CA ARG A 587 -11.96 8.31 4.04
C ARG A 587 -11.11 9.33 4.76
N GLU A 588 -10.81 10.46 4.13
CA GLU A 588 -9.87 11.46 4.67
C GLU A 588 -10.58 12.72 5.15
N TYR A 589 -11.68 13.13 4.52
CA TYR A 589 -12.53 14.22 5.00
C TYR A 589 -13.11 14.01 6.41
N PRO A 590 -13.36 12.77 6.90
CA PRO A 590 -13.72 12.55 8.30
C PRO A 590 -12.66 13.00 9.32
N GLN A 591 -11.41 13.24 8.90
CA GLN A 591 -10.35 13.83 9.74
C GLN A 591 -10.52 15.35 9.93
N VAL A 592 -11.38 16.00 9.11
CA VAL A 592 -11.71 17.43 9.15
C VAL A 592 -13.23 17.63 9.28
N GLY A 593 -13.91 16.72 9.99
CA GLY A 593 -15.36 16.77 10.24
C GLY A 593 -16.26 16.29 9.09
N GLY A 594 -15.80 16.34 7.85
CA GLY A 594 -16.59 15.98 6.66
C GLY A 594 -17.06 14.52 6.62
N ASN A 595 -18.37 14.29 6.72
CA ASN A 595 -18.95 12.95 6.88
C ASN A 595 -20.03 12.64 5.83
N TYR A 596 -19.64 11.93 4.76
CA TYR A 596 -20.48 11.69 3.58
C TYR A 596 -20.50 10.22 3.15
N THR A 597 -21.64 9.76 2.64
CA THR A 597 -21.79 8.45 1.99
C THR A 597 -21.31 8.55 0.53
N VAL A 598 -20.00 8.48 0.33
CA VAL A 598 -19.38 8.61 -1.00
C VAL A 598 -19.44 7.29 -1.78
N LEU A 599 -19.80 7.35 -3.05
CA LEU A 599 -19.87 6.22 -4.00
C LEU A 599 -19.06 6.53 -5.26
N HIS A 600 -18.32 5.54 -5.77
CA HIS A 600 -17.77 5.65 -7.11
C HIS A 600 -18.87 5.46 -8.17
N HIS A 601 -18.80 6.15 -9.31
CA HIS A 601 -19.84 6.09 -10.34
C HIS A 601 -20.10 4.65 -10.83
N THR A 602 -19.05 3.84 -10.98
CA THR A 602 -19.20 2.41 -11.34
C THR A 602 -20.02 1.62 -10.33
N GLN A 603 -20.01 1.97 -9.04
CA GLN A 603 -20.80 1.29 -8.01
C GLN A 603 -22.28 1.66 -8.11
N LEU A 604 -22.59 2.96 -8.31
CA LEU A 604 -23.96 3.42 -8.51
C LEU A 604 -24.53 2.91 -9.83
N LEU A 605 -23.80 3.02 -10.94
CA LEU A 605 -24.22 2.52 -12.25
C LEU A 605 -24.46 1.00 -12.25
N ASN A 606 -23.59 0.21 -11.60
CA ASN A 606 -23.81 -1.24 -11.46
C ASN A 606 -25.10 -1.54 -10.68
N ARG A 607 -25.36 -0.78 -9.60
CA ARG A 607 -26.65 -0.88 -8.90
C ARG A 607 -27.82 -0.54 -9.82
N LEU A 608 -27.77 0.54 -10.60
CA LEU A 608 -28.87 0.96 -11.48
C LEU A 608 -29.15 -0.07 -12.59
N VAL A 609 -28.14 -0.77 -13.10
CA VAL A 609 -28.29 -1.90 -14.02
C VAL A 609 -28.93 -3.11 -13.32
N ARG A 610 -28.45 -3.48 -12.12
CA ARG A 610 -29.01 -4.58 -11.31
C ARG A 610 -30.46 -4.33 -10.89
N ASP A 611 -30.79 -3.08 -10.55
CA ASP A 611 -32.12 -2.59 -10.20
C ASP A 611 -33.01 -2.36 -11.46
N LYS A 612 -32.50 -2.65 -12.67
CA LYS A 612 -33.15 -2.49 -13.99
C LYS A 612 -33.61 -1.06 -14.35
N LYS A 613 -33.07 -0.04 -13.68
CA LYS A 613 -33.22 1.37 -14.08
C LYS A 613 -32.41 1.72 -15.33
N LEU A 614 -31.35 0.95 -15.61
CA LEU A 614 -30.59 0.98 -16.87
C LEU A 614 -30.65 -0.41 -17.51
N ILE A 615 -30.94 -0.47 -18.81
CA ILE A 615 -31.10 -1.72 -19.56
C ILE A 615 -30.11 -1.73 -20.75
N PRO A 616 -28.93 -2.34 -20.58
CA PRO A 616 -28.01 -2.57 -21.68
C PRO A 616 -28.55 -3.57 -22.71
N VAL A 617 -28.51 -3.17 -23.98
CA VAL A 617 -28.67 -4.04 -25.15
C VAL A 617 -27.30 -4.62 -25.51
N LYS A 618 -27.23 -5.92 -25.73
CA LYS A 618 -25.99 -6.57 -26.17
C LYS A 618 -25.81 -6.41 -27.68
N PRO A 619 -24.60 -6.06 -28.17
CA PRO A 619 -24.29 -6.08 -29.59
C PRO A 619 -24.55 -7.46 -30.23
N ALA A 620 -25.08 -7.48 -31.45
CA ALA A 620 -25.43 -8.72 -32.17
C ALA A 620 -24.21 -9.43 -32.80
N ASP A 621 -23.07 -8.74 -32.86
CA ASP A 621 -21.80 -9.15 -33.48
C ASP A 621 -20.81 -9.82 -32.51
N GLY A 622 -21.18 -9.94 -31.22
CA GLY A 622 -20.36 -10.53 -30.17
C GLY A 622 -19.66 -9.52 -29.26
N GLY A 623 -19.73 -8.22 -29.60
CA GLY A 623 -19.24 -7.13 -28.75
C GLY A 623 -17.74 -6.86 -28.80
N MET A 624 -17.38 -5.65 -28.37
CA MET A 624 -16.02 -5.11 -28.36
C MET A 624 -15.08 -5.94 -27.46
N ASP A 625 -13.90 -6.32 -27.98
CA ASP A 625 -12.83 -6.95 -27.20
C ASP A 625 -12.03 -5.87 -26.47
N ILE A 626 -11.98 -5.96 -25.14
CA ILE A 626 -11.59 -4.84 -24.28
C ILE A 626 -10.77 -5.30 -23.09
N THR A 627 -9.82 -4.48 -22.65
CA THR A 627 -9.08 -4.72 -21.40
C THR A 627 -9.31 -3.62 -20.38
N TYR A 628 -9.18 -3.92 -19.07
CA TYR A 628 -9.49 -2.98 -17.99
C TYR A 628 -8.23 -2.55 -17.21
N HIS A 629 -7.98 -1.24 -17.15
CA HIS A 629 -6.99 -0.66 -16.24
C HIS A 629 -7.61 -0.40 -14.86
N ASP A 630 -7.30 -1.26 -13.88
CA ASP A 630 -7.64 -1.09 -12.47
C ASP A 630 -7.02 0.19 -11.85
N PRO A 631 -7.82 1.23 -11.52
CA PRO A 631 -7.30 2.43 -10.89
C PRO A 631 -6.83 2.10 -9.47
N CYS A 632 -5.61 2.49 -9.11
CA CYS A 632 -4.99 2.10 -7.84
C CYS A 632 -5.78 2.56 -6.60
N TYR A 633 -6.43 3.72 -6.65
CA TYR A 633 -7.29 4.21 -5.57
C TYR A 633 -8.65 3.49 -5.48
N LEU A 634 -9.18 2.95 -6.58
CA LEU A 634 -10.43 2.17 -6.57
C LEU A 634 -10.18 0.74 -6.08
N GLY A 635 -9.22 0.06 -6.73
CA GLY A 635 -8.85 -1.32 -6.43
C GLY A 635 -7.97 -1.46 -5.20
N ARG A 636 -6.71 -1.02 -5.26
CA ARG A 636 -5.73 -1.34 -4.21
C ARG A 636 -6.01 -0.61 -2.89
N HIS A 637 -6.42 0.65 -2.90
CA HIS A 637 -6.85 1.37 -1.69
C HIS A 637 -8.30 1.03 -1.27
N ASN A 638 -9.27 1.17 -2.18
CA ASN A 638 -10.69 1.02 -1.81
C ASN A 638 -11.28 -0.40 -1.84
N LYS A 639 -10.57 -1.37 -2.42
CA LYS A 639 -10.98 -2.78 -2.58
C LYS A 639 -12.20 -3.00 -3.47
N GLU A 640 -12.56 -2.02 -4.30
CA GLU A 640 -13.57 -2.16 -5.35
C GLU A 640 -12.90 -2.65 -6.65
N TYR A 641 -13.31 -3.83 -7.11
CA TYR A 641 -12.79 -4.47 -8.33
C TYR A 641 -13.90 -5.08 -9.20
N SER A 642 -15.11 -5.29 -8.66
CA SER A 642 -16.19 -6.03 -9.32
C SER A 642 -17.13 -5.13 -10.08
N ALA A 643 -17.53 -3.98 -9.52
CA ALA A 643 -18.50 -3.10 -10.16
C ALA A 643 -18.06 -2.61 -11.57
N PRO A 644 -16.79 -2.26 -11.83
CA PRO A 644 -16.33 -1.93 -13.19
C PRO A 644 -16.43 -3.11 -14.16
N ARG A 645 -16.05 -4.31 -13.71
CA ARG A 645 -16.03 -5.54 -14.53
C ARG A 645 -17.43 -6.04 -14.87
N GLU A 646 -18.33 -6.00 -13.89
CA GLU A 646 -19.75 -6.32 -14.09
C GLU A 646 -20.42 -5.36 -15.08
N LEU A 647 -20.07 -4.06 -15.05
CA LEU A 647 -20.58 -3.09 -16.03
C LEU A 647 -20.04 -3.33 -17.45
N ILE A 648 -18.76 -3.65 -17.61
CA ILE A 648 -18.18 -4.02 -18.92
C ILE A 648 -18.91 -5.24 -19.51
N GLY A 649 -19.14 -6.28 -18.71
CA GLY A 649 -19.88 -7.47 -19.13
C GLY A 649 -21.39 -7.24 -19.32
N ALA A 650 -21.98 -6.27 -18.63
CA ALA A 650 -23.36 -5.85 -18.82
C ALA A 650 -23.55 -5.11 -20.14
N ALA A 651 -22.62 -4.22 -20.50
CA ALA A 651 -22.55 -3.53 -21.79
C ALA A 651 -22.29 -4.47 -22.99
N GLY A 652 -22.13 -5.78 -22.76
CA GLY A 652 -21.96 -6.79 -23.79
C GLY A 652 -20.53 -6.93 -24.33
N ALA A 653 -19.55 -6.21 -23.76
CA ALA A 653 -18.16 -6.29 -24.19
C ALA A 653 -17.43 -7.54 -23.66
N LYS A 654 -16.46 -8.04 -24.42
CA LYS A 654 -15.60 -9.17 -24.09
C LYS A 654 -14.38 -8.70 -23.31
N LEU A 655 -14.41 -8.86 -21.98
CA LEU A 655 -13.29 -8.44 -21.12
C LEU A 655 -12.13 -9.46 -21.15
N THR A 656 -10.99 -9.02 -21.69
CA THR A 656 -9.71 -9.73 -21.66
C THR A 656 -8.77 -9.07 -20.63
N GLU A 657 -8.49 -9.74 -19.51
CA GLU A 657 -7.65 -9.18 -18.42
C GLU A 657 -6.16 -9.14 -18.78
N MET A 658 -5.51 -7.98 -18.56
CA MET A 658 -4.05 -7.85 -18.63
C MET A 658 -3.33 -8.80 -17.66
N PRO A 659 -2.09 -9.26 -17.96
CA PRO A 659 -1.32 -10.13 -17.06
C PRO A 659 -1.16 -9.60 -15.63
N ARG A 660 -1.00 -8.28 -15.47
CA ARG A 660 -1.04 -7.56 -14.18
C ARG A 660 -2.43 -6.91 -14.05
N HIS A 661 -3.34 -7.49 -13.27
CA HIS A 661 -4.68 -6.94 -12.97
C HIS A 661 -5.02 -7.02 -11.47
N ALA A 662 -6.12 -6.38 -11.07
CA ALA A 662 -6.65 -6.32 -9.71
C ALA A 662 -5.58 -5.91 -8.67
N ASP A 663 -5.36 -6.72 -7.62
CA ASP A 663 -4.39 -6.43 -6.54
C ASP A 663 -2.92 -6.42 -7.01
N ARG A 664 -2.66 -6.91 -8.23
CA ARG A 664 -1.36 -6.94 -8.91
C ARG A 664 -1.26 -5.96 -10.09
N GLY A 665 -2.32 -5.23 -10.42
CA GLY A 665 -2.35 -4.30 -11.56
C GLY A 665 -1.28 -3.21 -11.46
N LEU A 666 -0.60 -2.88 -12.56
CA LEU A 666 0.41 -1.82 -12.57
C LEU A 666 -0.26 -0.42 -12.53
N CYS A 667 0.43 0.58 -11.96
CA CYS A 667 -0.06 1.97 -11.92
C CYS A 667 -0.02 2.63 -13.32
N CYS A 668 -0.90 3.61 -13.56
CA CYS A 668 -0.87 4.48 -14.74
C CYS A 668 0.17 5.61 -14.69
N GLY A 669 0.79 5.86 -13.53
CA GLY A 669 1.76 6.95 -13.32
C GLY A 669 1.22 8.11 -12.48
N ALA A 670 0.01 8.62 -12.75
CA ALA A 670 -0.52 9.89 -12.21
C ALA A 670 -0.53 10.08 -10.68
N GLY A 671 -0.61 9.01 -9.90
CA GLY A 671 -0.72 9.09 -8.43
C GLY A 671 0.49 9.75 -7.75
N GLY A 672 0.39 10.09 -6.48
CA GLY A 672 1.51 10.71 -5.77
C GLY A 672 1.87 12.12 -6.24
N ALA A 673 0.90 12.84 -6.82
CA ALA A 673 1.05 14.11 -7.56
C ALA A 673 1.90 14.04 -8.85
N ARG A 674 2.28 12.84 -9.33
CA ARG A 674 3.07 12.64 -10.55
C ARG A 674 2.37 13.04 -11.86
N MET A 675 1.07 13.31 -11.85
CA MET A 675 0.37 13.96 -12.97
C MET A 675 0.85 15.41 -13.20
N TRP A 676 1.48 16.04 -12.20
CA TRP A 676 1.89 17.45 -12.21
C TRP A 676 3.42 17.63 -12.17
N MET A 677 4.18 16.57 -12.44
CA MET A 677 5.65 16.56 -12.44
C MET A 677 6.13 15.73 -13.63
N GLU A 678 7.08 16.23 -14.42
CA GLU A 678 7.51 15.50 -15.61
C GLU A 678 8.35 14.25 -15.30
N GLU A 679 8.48 13.36 -16.29
CA GLU A 679 9.04 12.02 -16.11
C GLU A 679 10.34 11.81 -16.89
N HIS A 680 11.43 12.39 -16.38
CA HIS A 680 12.75 12.38 -17.03
C HIS A 680 13.58 11.09 -16.82
N ILE A 681 13.25 10.28 -15.81
CA ILE A 681 14.06 9.12 -15.39
C ILE A 681 13.46 7.80 -15.89
N GLY A 682 14.25 7.06 -16.69
CA GLY A 682 13.89 5.74 -17.22
C GLY A 682 12.70 5.79 -18.20
N LYS A 683 11.95 4.67 -18.29
CA LYS A 683 10.71 4.58 -19.09
C LYS A 683 9.57 5.30 -18.35
N ARG A 684 8.64 5.96 -19.05
CA ARG A 684 7.44 6.51 -18.36
C ARG A 684 6.52 5.36 -17.91
N VAL A 685 5.94 5.50 -16.71
CA VAL A 685 5.07 4.47 -16.10
C VAL A 685 3.78 4.25 -16.91
N ASN A 686 3.26 5.29 -17.56
CA ASN A 686 2.11 5.18 -18.44
C ASN A 686 2.44 4.40 -19.72
N THR A 687 3.59 4.65 -20.37
CA THR A 687 4.05 3.90 -21.55
C THR A 687 4.17 2.41 -21.23
N GLU A 688 4.81 2.05 -20.10
CA GLU A 688 4.95 0.65 -19.65
C GLU A 688 3.59 -0.05 -19.39
N ARG A 689 2.59 0.67 -18.85
CA ARG A 689 1.25 0.09 -18.70
C ARG A 689 0.48 0.05 -20.02
N THR A 690 0.69 1.01 -20.91
CA THR A 690 -0.07 1.09 -22.15
C THR A 690 0.39 0.07 -23.17
N GLU A 691 1.70 -0.23 -23.22
CA GLU A 691 2.21 -1.39 -23.95
C GLU A 691 1.53 -2.70 -23.49
N GLU A 692 1.46 -2.97 -22.18
CA GLU A 692 0.77 -4.16 -21.66
C GLU A 692 -0.72 -4.20 -22.03
N ALA A 693 -1.38 -3.03 -22.10
CA ALA A 693 -2.79 -2.93 -22.46
C ALA A 693 -3.03 -3.18 -23.96
N MET A 694 -2.24 -2.55 -24.83
CA MET A 694 -2.29 -2.74 -26.28
C MET A 694 -1.84 -4.14 -26.71
N ASP A 695 -0.91 -4.76 -25.96
CA ASP A 695 -0.53 -6.18 -26.11
C ASP A 695 -1.65 -7.15 -25.63
N THR A 696 -2.75 -6.63 -25.07
CA THR A 696 -3.90 -7.42 -24.56
C THR A 696 -5.20 -7.20 -25.36
N ALA A 697 -5.56 -5.96 -25.71
CA ALA A 697 -6.77 -5.63 -26.48
C ALA A 697 -6.69 -4.25 -27.16
N ASN A 698 -7.48 -4.06 -28.23
CA ASN A 698 -7.51 -2.82 -29.03
C ASN A 698 -8.35 -1.69 -28.38
N THR A 699 -9.12 -1.99 -27.33
CA THR A 699 -9.82 -0.97 -26.53
C THR A 699 -9.45 -1.13 -25.05
N ILE A 700 -9.27 0.00 -24.37
CA ILE A 700 -8.81 0.07 -22.98
C ILE A 700 -9.86 0.82 -22.15
N ALA A 701 -10.55 0.08 -21.29
CA ALA A 701 -11.47 0.63 -20.29
C ALA A 701 -10.72 1.11 -19.04
N THR A 702 -11.18 2.21 -18.45
CA THR A 702 -10.78 2.65 -17.11
C THR A 702 -12.00 3.15 -16.31
N GLY A 703 -11.81 3.37 -15.02
CA GLY A 703 -12.78 4.02 -14.14
C GLY A 703 -12.12 5.15 -13.35
N CYS A 704 -11.37 6.02 -14.04
CA CYS A 704 -10.64 7.13 -13.43
C CYS A 704 -10.18 8.16 -14.48
N PRO A 705 -10.55 9.45 -14.34
CA PRO A 705 -10.07 10.54 -15.19
C PRO A 705 -8.54 10.63 -15.33
N PHE A 706 -7.80 10.59 -14.21
CA PHE A 706 -6.33 10.65 -14.26
C PHE A 706 -5.73 9.45 -15.00
N CYS A 707 -6.26 8.24 -14.78
CA CYS A 707 -5.82 7.05 -15.52
C CYS A 707 -6.16 7.16 -17.00
N ARG A 708 -7.31 7.74 -17.35
CA ARG A 708 -7.72 7.99 -18.74
C ARG A 708 -6.71 8.88 -19.46
N VAL A 709 -6.34 10.01 -18.87
CA VAL A 709 -5.35 10.94 -19.45
C VAL A 709 -4.03 10.21 -19.69
N MET A 710 -3.41 9.67 -18.63
CA MET A 710 -2.10 9.02 -18.73
C MET A 710 -2.07 7.86 -19.75
N ILE A 711 -3.11 7.03 -19.80
CA ILE A 711 -3.19 5.90 -20.74
C ILE A 711 -3.46 6.39 -22.16
N THR A 712 -4.24 7.47 -22.36
CA THR A 712 -4.42 8.04 -23.72
C THR A 712 -3.11 8.64 -24.23
N ASP A 713 -2.38 9.37 -23.39
CA ASP A 713 -1.04 9.88 -23.72
C ASP A 713 -0.06 8.73 -23.98
N GLY A 714 -0.17 7.64 -23.22
CA GLY A 714 0.58 6.41 -23.45
C GLY A 714 0.22 5.73 -24.78
N VAL A 715 -1.04 5.78 -25.23
CA VAL A 715 -1.45 5.26 -26.54
C VAL A 715 -0.89 6.16 -27.64
N ASP A 716 -0.98 7.49 -27.47
CA ASP A 716 -0.44 8.46 -28.42
C ASP A 716 1.07 8.26 -28.63
N GLU A 717 1.84 8.04 -27.54
CA GLU A 717 3.27 7.67 -27.57
C GLU A 717 3.51 6.29 -28.22
N VAL A 718 2.88 5.23 -27.69
CA VAL A 718 3.18 3.83 -28.07
C VAL A 718 2.77 3.53 -29.51
N SER A 719 1.64 4.09 -29.97
CA SER A 719 1.16 3.87 -31.34
C SER A 719 2.08 4.54 -32.36
N ALA A 720 2.55 5.76 -32.07
CA ALA A 720 3.53 6.44 -32.90
C ALA A 720 4.90 5.74 -32.90
N ALA A 721 5.34 5.23 -31.74
CA ALA A 721 6.63 4.55 -31.60
C ALA A 721 6.66 3.10 -32.16
N ARG A 722 5.48 2.47 -32.33
CA ARG A 722 5.34 1.11 -32.89
C ARG A 722 4.76 1.07 -34.31
N GLU A 723 4.36 2.21 -34.89
CA GLU A 723 3.68 2.33 -36.18
C GLU A 723 2.38 1.50 -36.27
N VAL A 724 1.56 1.52 -35.20
CA VAL A 724 0.28 0.80 -35.10
C VAL A 724 -0.92 1.74 -34.95
N GLU A 725 -2.12 1.20 -35.17
CA GLU A 725 -3.37 1.92 -34.90
C GLU A 725 -3.54 2.25 -33.41
N LYS A 726 -4.16 3.40 -33.11
CA LYS A 726 -4.38 3.88 -31.74
C LYS A 726 -5.50 3.10 -31.06
N ALA A 727 -5.18 2.42 -29.96
CA ALA A 727 -6.18 1.78 -29.12
C ALA A 727 -7.15 2.81 -28.51
N GLU A 728 -8.46 2.53 -28.51
CA GLU A 728 -9.44 3.47 -27.96
C GLU A 728 -9.40 3.46 -26.42
N VAL A 729 -9.40 4.63 -25.79
CA VAL A 729 -9.36 4.77 -24.31
C VAL A 729 -10.67 5.37 -23.79
N LEU A 730 -11.46 4.52 -23.12
CA LEU A 730 -12.82 4.81 -22.68
C LEU A 730 -12.97 4.69 -21.15
N ASP A 731 -13.93 5.43 -20.59
CA ASP A 731 -14.43 5.13 -19.25
C ASP A 731 -15.57 4.10 -19.31
N VAL A 732 -15.69 3.27 -18.28
CA VAL A 732 -16.78 2.28 -18.12
C VAL A 732 -18.18 2.93 -18.25
N ALA A 733 -18.34 4.20 -17.87
CA ALA A 733 -19.58 4.94 -18.11
C ALA A 733 -19.94 5.10 -19.60
N GLN A 734 -18.96 5.36 -20.46
CA GLN A 734 -19.22 5.52 -21.90
C GLN A 734 -19.59 4.21 -22.58
N LEU A 735 -18.94 3.10 -22.18
CA LEU A 735 -19.28 1.76 -22.65
C LEU A 735 -20.72 1.41 -22.29
N LEU A 736 -21.12 1.68 -21.04
CA LEU A 736 -22.49 1.45 -20.58
C LEU A 736 -23.50 2.31 -21.36
N LEU A 737 -23.20 3.60 -21.57
CA LEU A 737 -24.06 4.51 -22.31
C LEU A 737 -24.20 4.14 -23.79
N GLY A 738 -23.12 3.68 -24.43
CA GLY A 738 -23.13 3.19 -25.81
C GLY A 738 -23.96 1.91 -25.98
N SER A 739 -24.13 1.13 -24.91
CA SER A 739 -24.96 -0.08 -24.89
C SER A 739 -26.44 0.14 -24.51
N LEU A 740 -26.84 1.35 -24.14
CA LEU A 740 -28.15 1.59 -23.50
C LEU A 740 -29.31 1.61 -24.52
N ASP A 741 -30.44 0.94 -24.21
CA ASP A 741 -31.68 1.12 -24.97
C ASP A 741 -32.25 2.53 -24.72
N LYS A 742 -32.08 3.44 -25.68
CA LYS A 742 -32.61 4.81 -25.59
C LYS A 742 -34.08 4.94 -26.04
N SER A 743 -34.71 3.88 -26.58
CA SER A 743 -36.05 3.96 -27.18
C SER A 743 -37.18 4.24 -26.17
N THR A 744 -36.97 3.91 -24.89
CA THR A 744 -37.94 4.13 -23.81
C THR A 744 -37.51 5.20 -22.81
N ILE A 745 -36.51 6.03 -23.15
CA ILE A 745 -35.88 6.97 -22.22
C ILE A 745 -36.28 8.41 -22.55
N THR A 746 -36.97 9.06 -21.61
CA THR A 746 -37.22 10.51 -21.64
C THR A 746 -36.24 11.20 -20.70
N LEU A 747 -35.37 12.06 -21.24
CA LEU A 747 -34.48 12.90 -20.43
C LEU A 747 -35.18 14.20 -20.00
N PRO A 748 -34.74 14.87 -18.91
CA PRO A 748 -35.31 16.16 -18.48
C PRO A 748 -35.12 17.27 -19.54
N GLU A 749 -36.17 18.05 -19.80
CA GLU A 749 -36.11 19.19 -20.71
C GLU A 749 -35.23 20.31 -20.14
N LYS A 750 -34.34 20.91 -20.96
CA LYS A 750 -33.47 22.01 -20.53
C LYS A 750 -34.26 23.19 -19.94
N GLY A 751 -33.82 23.69 -18.79
CA GLY A 751 -34.43 24.79 -18.05
C GLY A 751 -35.60 24.42 -17.13
N THR A 752 -35.95 23.14 -16.93
CA THR A 752 -37.02 22.74 -15.99
C THR A 752 -36.54 22.56 -14.55
N ALA A 753 -35.22 22.43 -14.29
CA ALA A 753 -34.64 22.02 -13.02
C ALA A 753 -35.22 22.71 -11.79
N ALA A 754 -35.32 24.04 -11.81
CA ALA A 754 -35.83 24.84 -10.69
C ALA A 754 -37.32 24.50 -10.39
N LYS A 755 -38.15 24.44 -11.44
CA LYS A 755 -39.57 24.07 -11.33
C LYS A 755 -39.74 22.62 -10.89
N GLU A 756 -38.95 21.70 -11.46
CA GLU A 756 -38.96 20.29 -11.06
C GLU A 756 -38.47 20.08 -9.62
N ALA A 757 -37.61 20.96 -9.10
CA ALA A 757 -37.17 20.92 -7.70
C ALA A 757 -38.26 21.45 -6.76
N GLU A 758 -38.86 22.60 -7.06
CA GLU A 758 -40.01 23.14 -6.31
C GLU A 758 -41.17 22.14 -6.27
N GLU A 759 -41.52 21.54 -7.41
CA GLU A 759 -42.54 20.48 -7.49
C GLU A 759 -42.15 19.19 -6.74
N ARG A 760 -40.86 18.92 -6.49
CA ARG A 760 -40.40 17.75 -5.72
C ARG A 760 -40.38 18.04 -4.22
N ALA A 761 -39.89 19.21 -3.80
CA ALA A 761 -39.94 19.65 -2.41
C ALA A 761 -41.40 19.71 -1.92
N ALA A 762 -42.29 20.34 -2.69
CA ALA A 762 -43.72 20.36 -2.37
C ALA A 762 -44.35 18.96 -2.24
N LYS A 763 -43.91 17.98 -3.05
CA LYS A 763 -44.37 16.58 -2.96
C LYS A 763 -43.73 15.82 -1.79
N ALA A 764 -42.49 16.14 -1.41
CA ALA A 764 -41.81 15.56 -0.24
C ALA A 764 -42.43 16.07 1.06
N ALA A 765 -42.60 17.39 1.21
CA ALA A 765 -43.29 18.01 2.33
C ALA A 765 -44.74 17.50 2.48
N ALA A 766 -45.48 17.34 1.37
CA ALA A 766 -46.84 16.78 1.39
C ALA A 766 -46.91 15.26 1.65
N ALA A 767 -45.78 14.54 1.57
CA ALA A 767 -45.68 13.11 1.89
C ALA A 767 -45.11 12.83 3.29
N ALA A 768 -44.60 13.86 3.98
CA ALA A 768 -44.20 13.74 5.38
C ALA A 768 -45.46 13.50 6.26
N PRO A 769 -45.44 12.52 7.18
CA PRO A 769 -46.57 12.31 8.08
C PRO A 769 -46.70 13.52 9.01
N ALA A 770 -47.91 14.06 9.12
CA ALA A 770 -48.18 15.18 10.02
C ALA A 770 -47.88 14.79 11.46
N VAL A 771 -46.95 15.51 12.10
CA VAL A 771 -46.73 15.41 13.54
C VAL A 771 -47.89 16.13 14.22
N GLU A 772 -48.78 15.39 14.87
CA GLU A 772 -49.77 15.98 15.78
C GLU A 772 -49.04 16.53 17.00
N GLU A 773 -48.81 17.84 17.03
CA GLU A 773 -48.47 18.56 18.27
C GLU A 773 -49.68 18.53 19.21
N THR A 774 -49.81 17.47 20.00
CA THR A 774 -50.73 17.43 21.14
C THR A 774 -50.34 18.55 22.12
N PRO A 775 -51.24 19.52 22.42
CA PRO A 775 -50.90 20.61 23.33
C PRO A 775 -50.52 20.10 24.71
N VAL A 776 -49.40 20.57 25.24
CA VAL A 776 -49.02 20.32 26.64
C VAL A 776 -49.81 21.27 27.52
N GLU A 777 -50.95 20.81 28.03
CA GLU A 777 -51.64 21.46 29.14
C GLU A 777 -50.82 21.28 30.44
N ALA A 778 -50.76 22.33 31.27
CA ALA A 778 -49.83 22.40 32.39
C ALA A 778 -50.48 22.05 33.72
N GLU A 779 -49.99 20.99 34.37
CA GLU A 779 -50.21 20.74 35.80
C GLU A 779 -48.88 20.83 36.56
N GLU A 780 -48.90 21.47 37.73
CA GLU A 780 -47.76 21.55 38.66
C GLU A 780 -47.64 20.27 39.52
N PRO A 781 -46.44 19.97 40.06
CA PRO A 781 -46.14 18.62 40.55
C PRO A 781 -46.50 18.36 42.03
N GLU A 782 -47.17 17.24 42.29
CA GLU A 782 -47.02 16.50 43.55
C GLU A 782 -46.04 15.34 43.38
N ALA A 783 -45.07 15.23 44.29
CA ALA A 783 -44.21 14.05 44.42
C ALA A 783 -44.83 13.07 45.43
N PRO A 784 -44.58 11.75 45.28
CA PRO A 784 -43.56 11.20 46.18
C PRO A 784 -42.72 10.04 45.62
N ALA A 785 -41.56 9.86 46.26
CA ALA A 785 -40.80 8.61 46.47
C ALA A 785 -40.36 7.76 45.25
N ALA A 786 -39.06 7.44 45.24
CA ALA A 786 -38.47 6.46 44.32
C ALA A 786 -38.04 5.19 45.07
N GLU A 787 -38.14 4.02 44.45
CA GLU A 787 -37.34 2.86 44.86
C GLU A 787 -36.95 1.94 43.68
N ALA A 788 -35.76 1.33 43.83
CA ALA A 788 -35.10 0.25 43.09
C ALA A 788 -35.64 -0.23 41.72
N ALA A 789 -34.79 -0.16 40.70
CA ALA A 789 -34.93 -0.94 39.47
C ALA A 789 -34.51 -2.42 39.65
N GLN A 790 -35.19 -3.33 38.94
CA GLN A 790 -34.64 -4.65 38.57
C GLN A 790 -34.94 -4.98 37.10
N SER A 791 -34.05 -5.76 36.49
CA SER A 791 -34.09 -6.20 35.10
C SER A 791 -34.62 -7.63 34.97
N VAL A 792 -35.14 -8.00 33.78
CA VAL A 792 -35.33 -9.38 33.27
C VAL A 792 -35.95 -9.29 31.86
N GLN A 793 -35.61 -10.09 30.83
CA GLN A 793 -34.43 -10.92 30.54
C GLN A 793 -34.44 -11.24 29.03
N THR A 794 -33.28 -11.55 28.43
CA THR A 794 -33.22 -12.36 27.20
C THR A 794 -33.35 -13.85 27.54
N THR A 795 -33.99 -14.63 26.68
CA THR A 795 -34.34 -16.04 26.95
C THR A 795 -33.32 -17.06 26.42
N GLU A 796 -32.83 -17.93 27.31
CA GLU A 796 -32.15 -19.18 26.97
C GLU A 796 -33.07 -20.41 27.09
N THR A 797 -32.72 -21.49 26.37
CA THR A 797 -33.17 -22.87 26.64
C THR A 797 -32.05 -23.84 26.22
N LYS A 798 -31.82 -25.02 26.83
CA LYS A 798 -32.34 -25.67 28.04
C LYS A 798 -31.37 -26.81 28.46
N PRO A 799 -31.01 -27.00 29.74
CA PRO A 799 -30.26 -28.18 30.21
C PRO A 799 -31.15 -29.26 30.84
N VAL A 800 -30.65 -30.51 30.96
CA VAL A 800 -31.34 -31.62 31.65
C VAL A 800 -30.37 -32.49 32.48
N LYS A 801 -30.66 -32.62 33.79
CA LYS A 801 -30.25 -33.63 34.81
C LYS A 801 -28.99 -34.51 34.61
N GLY A 802 -28.16 -34.57 35.67
CA GLY A 802 -27.26 -35.71 35.96
C GLY A 802 -26.64 -35.62 37.38
N LEU A 803 -26.75 -36.67 38.21
CA LEU A 803 -26.29 -36.68 39.61
C LEU A 803 -24.78 -36.93 39.77
N GLY A 804 -24.19 -36.42 40.85
CA GLY A 804 -22.87 -36.80 41.38
C GLY A 804 -22.62 -36.20 42.77
N ILE A 805 -22.03 -36.94 43.72
CA ILE A 805 -21.93 -36.57 45.15
C ILE A 805 -20.47 -36.62 45.65
N ALA A 806 -20.18 -35.82 46.70
CA ALA A 806 -18.99 -35.77 47.56
C ALA A 806 -17.80 -34.88 47.09
N GLY A 807 -17.08 -34.20 48.00
CA GLY A 807 -17.39 -33.97 49.42
C GLY A 807 -16.22 -33.47 50.29
N GLY A 808 -16.44 -32.37 51.06
CA GLY A 808 -15.51 -31.86 52.09
C GLY A 808 -14.35 -30.98 51.57
N ALA A 809 -13.68 -30.15 52.39
CA ALA A 809 -13.97 -29.76 53.78
C ALA A 809 -13.32 -28.42 54.21
N LYS A 810 -14.00 -27.70 55.12
CA LYS A 810 -13.51 -26.79 56.18
C LYS A 810 -12.34 -25.77 55.92
N ARG A 811 -12.71 -24.48 55.93
CA ARG A 811 -12.04 -23.40 56.70
C ARG A 811 -12.06 -23.73 58.22
N PRO A 812 -11.18 -23.18 59.11
CA PRO A 812 -10.85 -21.75 59.29
C PRO A 812 -9.33 -21.50 59.54
N GLY A 813 -8.79 -20.37 60.03
CA GLY A 813 -9.33 -19.10 60.55
C GLY A 813 -8.22 -18.06 60.82
N ALA A 814 -8.55 -16.87 61.34
CA ALA A 814 -7.64 -15.71 61.45
C ALA A 814 -7.13 -15.41 62.88
N LYS A 815 -6.03 -14.61 63.01
CA LYS A 815 -5.86 -13.57 64.06
C LYS A 815 -4.58 -12.68 63.95
N LYS A 816 -4.79 -11.38 64.20
CA LYS A 816 -3.94 -10.36 64.86
C LYS A 816 -2.53 -9.95 64.35
N ALA A 817 -2.37 -8.63 64.14
CA ALA A 817 -1.17 -7.82 64.48
C ALA A 817 -1.26 -7.29 65.95
N PRO A 818 -0.29 -6.51 66.49
CA PRO A 818 -0.36 -5.03 66.38
C PRO A 818 0.98 -4.23 66.47
N GLY A 819 0.89 -2.90 66.26
CA GLY A 819 1.94 -1.87 66.48
C GLY A 819 2.05 -0.93 65.26
N ALA A 820 1.58 0.33 65.21
CA ALA A 820 1.56 1.47 66.16
C ALA A 820 2.98 2.04 66.42
N THR A 821 3.26 3.34 66.31
CA THR A 821 2.43 4.58 66.36
C THR A 821 2.17 5.23 64.97
N LYS A 822 1.20 6.13 64.70
CA LYS A 822 0.63 7.31 65.43
C LYS A 822 1.62 8.48 65.53
N ASP A 823 1.27 9.77 65.39
CA ASP A 823 -0.01 10.53 65.24
C ASP A 823 0.30 11.90 64.56
N THR A 824 -0.60 12.80 64.09
CA THR A 824 -2.07 12.93 64.01
C THR A 824 -2.48 14.01 62.96
N ALA A 825 -3.72 13.91 62.41
CA ALA A 825 -4.68 15.01 62.11
C ALA A 825 -4.41 16.05 60.98
N ASP A 826 -5.43 16.57 60.26
CA ASP A 826 -6.85 16.14 60.13
C ASP A 826 -7.54 16.66 58.83
N LYS A 827 -8.53 15.87 58.34
CA LYS A 827 -9.92 16.18 57.84
C LYS A 827 -10.26 17.55 57.17
N ALA A 828 -11.25 17.70 56.29
CA ALA A 828 -12.13 16.85 55.43
C ALA A 828 -12.81 17.81 54.39
N ASP A 829 -13.72 17.51 53.44
CA ASP A 829 -14.74 16.47 53.22
C ASP A 829 -14.98 16.23 51.69
N GLU A 830 -15.85 15.29 51.30
CA GLU A 830 -16.39 15.13 49.92
C GLU A 830 -17.44 16.24 49.61
N LYS A 831 -17.91 16.54 48.37
CA LYS A 831 -18.52 15.72 47.29
C LYS A 831 -19.04 16.69 46.18
N PRO A 832 -19.86 16.26 45.18
CA PRO A 832 -19.65 15.41 44.00
C PRO A 832 -19.31 16.22 42.71
N ALA A 833 -19.35 15.57 41.54
CA ALA A 833 -19.03 16.14 40.22
C ALA A 833 -20.13 17.06 39.61
N ALA A 834 -19.73 17.85 38.60
CA ALA A 834 -20.60 18.59 37.68
C ALA A 834 -20.16 18.37 36.21
N ALA A 835 -21.06 18.60 35.24
CA ALA A 835 -20.86 18.28 33.83
C ALA A 835 -20.16 19.38 33.02
N ALA A 836 -19.75 19.06 31.78
CA ALA A 836 -19.13 19.99 30.85
C ALA A 836 -20.11 21.09 30.37
N PRO A 837 -19.64 22.35 30.17
CA PRO A 837 -20.43 23.39 29.53
C PRO A 837 -20.50 23.18 28.00
N PRO A 838 -21.60 23.59 27.33
CA PRO A 838 -21.70 23.54 25.87
C PRO A 838 -20.84 24.61 25.18
N ALA A 839 -20.59 24.41 23.89
CA ALA A 839 -19.80 25.32 23.06
C ALA A 839 -20.41 26.75 23.01
N LYS A 840 -19.54 27.76 22.98
CA LYS A 840 -19.92 29.16 22.87
C LYS A 840 -19.60 29.66 21.46
N GLY A 841 -20.62 30.10 20.74
CA GLY A 841 -20.56 30.32 19.29
C GLY A 841 -19.66 31.48 18.83
N LEU A 842 -19.33 31.44 17.53
CA LEU A 842 -18.55 32.44 16.81
C LEU A 842 -19.18 33.84 16.92
N GLY A 843 -18.45 34.78 17.52
CA GLY A 843 -18.86 36.16 17.72
C GLY A 843 -18.21 37.15 16.74
N ILE A 844 -18.46 37.00 15.43
CA ILE A 844 -18.02 37.98 14.41
C ILE A 844 -19.25 38.59 13.75
N ALA A 845 -19.32 39.93 13.73
CA ALA A 845 -20.50 40.66 13.27
C ALA A 845 -20.61 40.66 11.74
N ALA A 846 -21.59 39.92 11.20
CA ALA A 846 -21.92 39.95 9.77
C ALA A 846 -22.44 41.33 9.34
N GLY A 847 -21.82 41.95 8.31
CA GLY A 847 -22.01 43.38 8.04
C GLY A 847 -21.72 43.88 6.62
N ALA A 848 -21.79 43.04 5.58
CA ALA A 848 -21.64 43.47 4.19
C ALA A 848 -22.62 42.74 3.24
N LYS A 849 -23.19 43.46 2.26
CA LYS A 849 -24.17 42.93 1.29
C LYS A 849 -23.58 42.79 -0.12
N ARG A 850 -24.15 41.86 -0.90
CA ARG A 850 -23.99 41.75 -2.37
C ARG A 850 -24.20 43.11 -3.07
N PRO A 851 -23.39 43.50 -4.07
CA PRO A 851 -23.60 44.72 -4.88
C PRO A 851 -24.55 44.46 -6.07
N GLY A 852 -25.38 45.44 -6.48
CA GLY A 852 -26.19 45.25 -7.71
C GLY A 852 -27.35 46.20 -8.05
N ALA A 853 -27.25 47.53 -7.89
CA ALA A 853 -28.22 48.47 -8.51
C ALA A 853 -27.60 49.86 -8.78
N LYS A 854 -28.06 50.57 -9.82
CA LYS A 854 -27.48 51.86 -10.28
C LYS A 854 -28.38 53.07 -9.98
N LYS A 855 -27.83 54.16 -9.41
CA LYS A 855 -27.94 55.54 -9.96
C LYS A 855 -27.25 56.65 -9.13
N ALA A 856 -26.71 57.63 -9.86
CA ALA A 856 -26.46 59.04 -9.50
C ALA A 856 -25.39 59.42 -8.44
N ALA A 857 -24.81 60.61 -8.65
CA ALA A 857 -23.80 61.35 -7.87
C ALA A 857 -24.31 62.81 -7.67
N PRO A 858 -23.58 63.84 -7.12
CA PRO A 858 -22.18 63.97 -6.64
C PRO A 858 -22.13 64.47 -5.16
N ALA A 859 -21.16 65.21 -4.57
CA ALA A 859 -19.92 65.91 -4.97
C ALA A 859 -18.95 66.17 -3.78
N ALA A 860 -17.71 66.62 -4.07
CA ALA A 860 -16.70 67.24 -3.17
C ALA A 860 -16.10 66.33 -2.05
N GLN A 861 -14.81 66.36 -1.66
CA GLN A 861 -13.77 67.41 -1.48
C GLN A 861 -14.03 68.33 -0.27
N SER A 862 -13.09 68.68 0.62
CA SER A 862 -11.60 68.55 0.63
C SER A 862 -10.98 68.41 2.05
N ALA A 863 -9.65 68.30 2.15
CA ALA A 863 -8.81 68.22 3.38
C ALA A 863 -8.48 69.65 3.96
N PRO A 864 -7.51 69.90 4.90
CA PRO A 864 -6.44 69.08 5.53
C PRO A 864 -6.25 69.25 7.08
N ALA A 865 -5.04 68.98 7.61
CA ALA A 865 -4.71 68.83 9.05
C ALA A 865 -3.67 69.85 9.59
N GLU A 866 -3.41 69.89 10.92
CA GLU A 866 -2.11 70.28 11.53
C GLU A 866 -1.94 69.89 13.04
N THR A 867 -0.80 70.24 13.69
CA THR A 867 -0.35 69.76 15.05
C THR A 867 0.26 70.91 15.91
N LYS A 868 0.92 70.82 17.09
CA LYS A 868 1.63 69.82 17.96
C LYS A 868 1.61 70.36 19.44
N PRO A 869 2.51 70.13 20.46
CA PRO A 869 3.75 69.34 20.63
C PRO A 869 3.66 68.28 21.79
N ALA A 870 4.71 68.07 22.62
CA ALA A 870 4.77 67.05 23.71
C ALA A 870 5.86 67.31 24.79
N ALA A 871 5.85 66.55 25.91
CA ALA A 871 6.90 66.36 26.94
C ALA A 871 6.84 64.88 27.42
N GLU A 872 7.88 64.03 27.43
CA GLU A 872 9.14 63.96 28.23
C GLU A 872 8.97 63.43 29.68
N ALA A 873 9.73 62.43 30.19
CA ALA A 873 10.70 61.51 29.56
C ALA A 873 11.01 60.23 30.41
N LYS A 874 11.27 59.10 29.72
CA LYS A 874 12.25 57.97 29.85
C LYS A 874 12.96 57.61 31.20
N PRO A 875 13.66 56.44 31.31
CA PRO A 875 14.00 55.39 30.31
C PRO A 875 13.55 53.96 30.77
N GLU A 876 14.09 52.76 30.45
CA GLU A 876 15.15 52.10 29.59
C GLU A 876 14.76 50.57 29.48
N PRO A 877 15.48 49.61 28.83
CA PRO A 877 16.64 49.63 27.93
C PRO A 877 16.35 49.09 26.49
N GLU A 878 17.40 48.91 25.68
CA GLU A 878 17.34 48.69 24.22
C GLU A 878 17.65 47.25 23.75
N VAL A 879 17.20 46.92 22.54
CA VAL A 879 17.75 45.83 21.70
C VAL A 879 18.37 46.45 20.45
N LYS A 880 19.60 46.06 20.08
CA LYS A 880 20.33 46.67 18.95
C LYS A 880 20.12 45.92 17.63
N GLY A 881 19.70 46.66 16.60
CA GLY A 881 19.79 46.23 15.21
C GLY A 881 21.11 46.65 14.54
N LEU A 882 21.49 45.91 13.49
CA LEU A 882 22.49 46.26 12.50
C LEU A 882 21.85 46.04 11.11
N GLY A 883 22.20 46.78 10.06
CA GLY A 883 23.20 47.84 9.97
C GLY A 883 23.67 48.01 8.53
N ILE A 884 22.77 48.38 7.61
CA ILE A 884 23.08 48.46 6.17
C ILE A 884 24.12 49.56 5.90
N ALA A 885 25.35 49.16 5.59
CA ALA A 885 26.41 50.03 5.10
C ALA A 885 26.53 49.94 3.57
N ALA A 886 26.81 51.06 2.91
CA ALA A 886 26.77 51.16 1.45
C ALA A 886 28.15 51.34 0.79
N GLY A 887 28.40 50.55 -0.26
CA GLY A 887 29.08 51.03 -1.47
C GLY A 887 30.53 50.58 -1.73
N ALA A 888 30.71 49.69 -2.72
CA ALA A 888 32.01 49.46 -3.37
C ALA A 888 31.91 49.03 -4.87
N ARG A 889 31.67 50.02 -5.75
CA ARG A 889 32.08 50.10 -7.18
C ARG A 889 31.51 49.08 -8.23
N ARG A 890 31.42 49.58 -9.48
CA ARG A 890 31.04 48.87 -10.73
C ARG A 890 32.30 48.47 -11.54
N PRO A 891 32.18 47.57 -12.53
CA PRO A 891 31.86 47.97 -13.92
C PRO A 891 30.63 47.23 -14.49
N GLY A 892 29.98 47.61 -15.62
CA GLY A 892 30.22 48.69 -16.58
C GLY A 892 28.95 49.51 -16.92
N ALA A 893 28.85 50.04 -18.16
CA ALA A 893 27.93 51.14 -18.50
C ALA A 893 26.71 50.77 -19.39
N LYS A 894 25.68 51.64 -19.35
CA LYS A 894 24.40 51.51 -20.08
C LYS A 894 24.51 51.84 -21.58
N LYS A 895 23.60 51.27 -22.38
CA LYS A 895 22.93 51.98 -23.49
C LYS A 895 21.45 51.55 -23.55
N ALA A 896 20.57 52.46 -23.99
CA ALA A 896 19.10 52.32 -23.98
C ALA A 896 18.47 53.45 -24.82
N PRO A 897 17.15 53.45 -25.12
CA PRO A 897 16.24 52.32 -25.37
C PRO A 897 15.48 52.47 -26.72
N ALA A 898 14.60 51.53 -27.05
CA ALA A 898 13.50 51.72 -28.02
C ALA A 898 12.22 51.04 -27.51
N LYS A 899 11.04 51.50 -27.96
CA LYS A 899 9.72 51.09 -27.44
C LYS A 899 9.20 49.81 -28.11
N ALA A 900 8.42 49.05 -27.34
CA ALA A 900 7.20 48.37 -27.81
C ALA A 900 6.11 48.53 -26.73
N ALA A 901 4.85 48.47 -27.13
CA ALA A 901 3.65 48.48 -26.28
C ALA A 901 2.78 47.27 -26.67
N PRO A 902 1.77 46.85 -25.88
CA PRO A 902 1.18 45.52 -26.00
C PRO A 902 0.26 45.39 -27.22
N ASN A 903 -0.06 44.14 -27.56
CA ASN A 903 -1.20 43.80 -28.42
C ASN A 903 -1.96 42.61 -27.82
N GLU A 904 -3.26 42.61 -28.07
CA GLU A 904 -4.22 41.56 -27.75
C GLU A 904 -4.39 40.60 -28.96
N GLY A 905 -5.25 39.59 -28.84
CA GLY A 905 -5.48 38.54 -29.86
C GLY A 905 -5.09 37.16 -29.31
N GLU A 906 -6.00 36.33 -28.79
CA GLU A 906 -7.20 35.75 -29.43
C GLU A 906 -6.85 34.74 -30.53
N ALA A 907 -7.20 33.47 -30.30
CA ALA A 907 -6.74 32.34 -31.10
C ALA A 907 -7.65 32.09 -32.30
N THR A 908 -7.07 31.91 -33.49
CA THR A 908 -7.78 31.50 -34.70
C THR A 908 -7.08 30.35 -35.42
N VAL A 909 -7.87 29.44 -35.99
CA VAL A 909 -7.42 28.20 -36.65
C VAL A 909 -6.96 28.49 -38.08
N VAL A 910 -5.78 27.97 -38.47
CA VAL A 910 -5.31 27.97 -39.86
C VAL A 910 -4.58 26.65 -40.20
N GLN A 911 -5.13 25.88 -41.15
CA GLN A 911 -4.37 24.90 -41.94
C GLN A 911 -3.72 25.61 -43.14
N PRO A 912 -2.54 25.15 -43.59
CA PRO A 912 -2.35 24.94 -45.04
C PRO A 912 -1.37 23.79 -45.40
N PRO A 913 -1.24 23.38 -46.69
CA PRO A 913 -2.23 23.39 -47.78
C PRO A 913 -2.32 22.04 -48.55
N ASN A 914 -3.24 21.96 -49.52
CA ASN A 914 -3.35 20.84 -50.48
C ASN A 914 -2.21 20.80 -51.51
N VAL A 915 -2.08 19.64 -52.18
CA VAL A 915 -1.36 19.46 -53.46
C VAL A 915 -2.37 18.99 -54.53
N ASP A 916 -2.08 19.30 -55.79
CA ASP A 916 -3.01 19.27 -56.94
C ASP A 916 -3.47 17.85 -57.37
N PRO A 917 -4.72 17.64 -57.83
CA PRO A 917 -5.24 16.33 -58.19
C PRO A 917 -5.34 16.10 -59.71
N ASP A 918 -4.26 15.62 -60.35
CA ASP A 918 -4.38 15.10 -61.73
C ASP A 918 -3.33 14.03 -62.10
N GLN A 919 -3.68 12.75 -61.93
CA GLN A 919 -3.29 11.63 -62.82
C GLN A 919 -4.24 10.45 -62.60
N ALA A 920 -5.11 10.19 -63.59
CA ALA A 920 -6.02 9.05 -63.59
C ALA A 920 -5.48 7.86 -64.38
N LYS A 921 -5.68 6.62 -63.85
CA LYS A 921 -6.34 5.52 -64.58
C LYS A 921 -6.45 4.22 -63.77
N ALA A 922 -7.68 3.69 -63.77
CA ALA A 922 -8.10 2.30 -64.02
C ALA A 922 -7.40 1.11 -63.30
N GLY A 923 -8.12 0.02 -62.99
CA GLY A 923 -9.42 -0.39 -63.53
C GLY A 923 -10.37 -1.04 -62.54
N THR A 924 -11.59 -1.26 -63.03
CA THR A 924 -12.70 -1.97 -62.39
C THR A 924 -12.47 -3.48 -62.36
N GLU A 925 -12.98 -4.15 -61.33
CA GLU A 925 -14.03 -5.17 -61.53
C GLU A 925 -14.77 -5.47 -60.21
N ALA A 926 -16.04 -5.87 -60.32
CA ALA A 926 -16.88 -6.28 -59.20
C ALA A 926 -17.96 -7.25 -59.73
N ALA A 927 -18.12 -8.41 -59.08
CA ALA A 927 -19.21 -9.36 -59.34
C ALA A 927 -19.43 -10.32 -58.16
N ASP A 928 -20.47 -10.00 -57.41
CA ASP A 928 -21.44 -10.82 -56.65
C ASP A 928 -21.36 -12.36 -56.56
N THR A 929 -22.10 -12.85 -55.54
CA THR A 929 -22.65 -14.22 -55.33
C THR A 929 -21.72 -15.32 -54.77
N ALA A 930 -22.23 -16.36 -54.10
CA ALA A 930 -23.34 -16.48 -53.13
C ALA A 930 -23.31 -17.87 -52.44
N ASP A 931 -23.66 -17.92 -51.15
CA ASP A 931 -24.36 -19.00 -50.42
C ASP A 931 -23.89 -20.48 -50.53
N SER A 932 -23.50 -21.12 -49.41
CA SER A 932 -24.22 -22.29 -48.86
C SER A 932 -23.59 -22.95 -47.60
N ASP A 933 -24.47 -23.23 -46.63
CA ASP A 933 -24.50 -24.26 -45.57
C ASP A 933 -23.22 -24.75 -44.80
N ARG A 934 -23.22 -24.43 -43.50
CA ARG A 934 -23.11 -25.34 -42.32
C ARG A 934 -21.96 -26.36 -42.17
N GLY A 935 -21.28 -26.27 -41.01
CA GLY A 935 -20.51 -27.38 -40.42
C GLY A 935 -19.99 -27.10 -39.00
N LEU A 936 -20.84 -27.21 -37.97
CA LEU A 936 -20.43 -27.12 -36.56
C LEU A 936 -20.10 -28.50 -35.98
N GLU A 937 -18.84 -28.72 -35.58
CA GLU A 937 -18.49 -29.73 -34.57
C GLU A 937 -17.52 -29.14 -33.53
N SER A 938 -17.74 -29.48 -32.26
CA SER A 938 -16.98 -28.99 -31.12
C SER A 938 -15.84 -29.94 -30.73
N ARG A 939 -14.72 -29.37 -30.24
CA ARG A 939 -13.63 -30.10 -29.60
C ARG A 939 -13.21 -29.40 -28.29
N PRO A 940 -12.64 -30.12 -27.31
CA PRO A 940 -12.85 -29.81 -25.89
C PRO A 940 -11.90 -28.76 -25.31
N GLU A 941 -12.29 -28.24 -24.15
CA GLU A 941 -11.45 -27.39 -23.29
C GLU A 941 -10.13 -28.10 -22.89
N PRO A 942 -8.97 -27.43 -22.96
CA PRO A 942 -7.73 -27.94 -22.38
C PRO A 942 -7.67 -27.67 -20.87
N GLU A 943 -7.08 -28.60 -20.10
CA GLU A 943 -6.92 -28.49 -18.65
C GLU A 943 -6.13 -27.24 -18.20
N VAL A 944 -6.50 -26.69 -17.05
CA VAL A 944 -5.73 -25.63 -16.36
C VAL A 944 -4.43 -26.22 -15.76
N LYS A 945 -3.38 -26.35 -16.59
CA LYS A 945 -2.04 -26.70 -16.12
C LYS A 945 -1.35 -25.49 -15.50
N GLY A 946 -0.83 -25.68 -14.29
CA GLY A 946 -0.10 -24.66 -13.54
C GLY A 946 1.22 -24.26 -14.21
N LEU A 947 1.80 -23.15 -13.74
CA LEU A 947 2.99 -22.46 -14.27
C LEU A 947 4.22 -23.37 -14.50
N GLY A 948 4.26 -24.04 -15.64
CA GLY A 948 5.43 -24.75 -16.17
C GLY A 948 6.08 -23.94 -17.30
N ILE A 949 7.30 -23.44 -17.07
CA ILE A 949 8.06 -22.73 -18.11
C ILE A 949 8.68 -23.78 -19.05
N ALA A 950 8.23 -23.82 -20.30
CA ALA A 950 8.86 -24.62 -21.34
C ALA A 950 10.25 -24.02 -21.71
N PRO A 951 11.29 -24.85 -21.87
CA PRO A 951 12.63 -24.37 -22.24
C PRO A 951 12.63 -23.86 -23.69
N GLY A 952 12.62 -22.54 -23.87
CA GLY A 952 12.70 -21.90 -25.20
C GLY A 952 11.96 -20.56 -25.32
N ALA A 953 10.97 -20.28 -24.45
CA ALA A 953 10.22 -19.04 -24.49
C ALA A 953 11.10 -17.82 -24.12
N ARG A 954 11.18 -16.82 -25.00
CA ARG A 954 11.88 -15.55 -24.74
C ARG A 954 11.03 -14.64 -23.85
N ARG A 955 11.69 -13.90 -22.95
CA ARG A 955 11.06 -12.76 -22.25
C ARG A 955 10.90 -11.57 -23.22
N PRO A 956 9.81 -10.79 -23.10
CA PRO A 956 9.77 -9.44 -23.66
C PRO A 956 10.92 -8.56 -23.14
N GLY A 957 11.39 -7.61 -23.95
CA GLY A 957 12.36 -6.56 -23.53
C GLY A 957 13.82 -6.72 -23.98
N ALA A 958 14.22 -7.83 -24.61
CA ALA A 958 15.61 -8.06 -25.02
C ALA A 958 16.02 -7.24 -26.27
N LYS A 959 16.56 -6.02 -26.07
CA LYS A 959 17.14 -5.18 -27.14
C LYS A 959 18.34 -5.87 -27.82
N LYS A 960 18.44 -5.80 -29.16
CA LYS A 960 19.67 -6.18 -29.90
C LYS A 960 20.80 -5.19 -29.56
N LYS A 961 22.01 -5.69 -29.29
CA LYS A 961 23.23 -4.87 -29.32
C LYS A 961 23.64 -4.56 -30.77
N ALA A 962 24.00 -3.31 -31.04
CA ALA A 962 24.80 -2.94 -32.20
C ALA A 962 26.29 -3.30 -31.97
N PRO A 963 27.09 -3.55 -33.02
CA PRO A 963 28.51 -3.83 -32.89
C PRO A 963 29.30 -2.56 -32.51
N ALA A 964 30.29 -2.70 -31.64
CA ALA A 964 31.19 -1.61 -31.25
C ALA A 964 32.32 -1.40 -32.29
N PRO A 965 32.86 -0.16 -32.43
CA PRO A 965 34.00 0.10 -33.28
C PRO A 965 35.29 -0.55 -32.74
N LYS A 966 36.22 -0.90 -33.64
CA LYS A 966 37.53 -1.47 -33.26
C LYS A 966 38.42 -0.42 -32.58
N PRO A 967 39.17 -0.77 -31.52
CA PRO A 967 40.29 0.05 -31.04
C PRO A 967 41.47 0.01 -32.02
N ALA A 968 42.33 1.02 -31.96
CA ALA A 968 43.55 1.10 -32.77
C ALA A 968 44.65 0.14 -32.29
N ALA A 969 45.60 -0.19 -33.18
CA ALA A 969 46.65 -1.17 -32.91
C ALA A 969 47.82 -0.62 -32.08
N ALA A 970 48.40 -1.49 -31.25
CA ALA A 970 49.73 -1.32 -30.66
C ALA A 970 50.78 -2.06 -31.52
N PRO A 971 52.08 -1.66 -31.50
CA PRO A 971 53.12 -2.26 -32.34
C PRO A 971 53.55 -3.67 -31.90
N ALA A 972 54.21 -4.37 -32.82
CA ALA A 972 54.61 -5.79 -32.74
C ALA A 972 56.12 -5.96 -32.40
N PRO A 973 56.62 -7.19 -32.09
CA PRO A 973 57.77 -7.42 -31.21
C PRO A 973 59.02 -8.04 -31.86
N GLU A 974 60.03 -8.38 -31.06
CA GLU A 974 61.21 -9.21 -31.40
C GLU A 974 61.64 -10.09 -30.17
N PRO A 975 62.47 -11.16 -30.32
CA PRO A 975 61.92 -12.53 -30.22
C PRO A 975 62.76 -13.55 -29.38
N GLU A 976 62.73 -14.85 -29.76
CA GLU A 976 63.47 -16.05 -29.24
C GLU A 976 62.85 -16.81 -28.03
N ALA A 977 62.89 -18.16 -27.90
CA ALA A 977 63.06 -19.33 -28.80
C ALA A 977 62.48 -20.63 -28.11
N PRO A 978 62.55 -21.90 -28.63
CA PRO A 978 61.34 -22.76 -28.62
C PRO A 978 61.42 -24.21 -28.04
N ALA A 979 60.23 -24.84 -27.88
CA ALA A 979 59.91 -26.29 -27.89
C ALA A 979 60.38 -27.17 -26.69
N PRO A 980 59.88 -28.43 -26.49
CA PRO A 980 58.96 -29.25 -27.32
C PRO A 980 57.73 -29.88 -26.60
N GLU A 981 56.91 -30.63 -27.36
CA GLU A 981 55.83 -31.54 -26.91
C GLU A 981 56.35 -32.96 -26.57
N PRO A 982 55.48 -33.93 -26.17
CA PRO A 982 54.92 -34.85 -27.20
C PRO A 982 53.52 -35.50 -26.98
N GLU A 983 52.77 -35.61 -28.10
CA GLU A 983 51.94 -36.76 -28.56
C GLU A 983 50.66 -37.25 -27.83
N ALA A 984 49.86 -38.08 -28.55
CA ALA A 984 48.44 -38.39 -28.28
C ALA A 984 47.97 -39.78 -28.80
N ALA A 985 46.77 -40.22 -28.36
CA ALA A 985 45.94 -41.33 -28.90
C ALA A 985 44.58 -41.37 -28.16
N ALA A 986 43.44 -41.94 -28.61
CA ALA A 986 42.87 -42.33 -29.93
C ALA A 986 41.34 -42.57 -29.72
N ALA A 987 40.53 -42.92 -30.74
CA ALA A 987 39.05 -42.74 -30.72
C ALA A 987 38.14 -43.97 -31.04
N GLU A 988 36.85 -43.84 -30.64
CA GLU A 988 35.59 -44.35 -31.27
C GLU A 988 35.28 -45.88 -31.34
N PRO A 989 34.06 -46.37 -31.75
CA PRO A 989 32.83 -45.70 -32.29
C PRO A 989 31.44 -46.11 -31.66
N GLU A 990 30.32 -45.68 -32.29
CA GLU A 990 28.89 -46.05 -32.02
C GLU A 990 28.45 -47.41 -32.65
N PRO A 991 27.19 -47.90 -32.46
CA PRO A 991 26.12 -47.70 -33.48
C PRO A 991 24.61 -47.73 -33.00
N ALA A 992 23.66 -47.65 -33.96
CA ALA A 992 22.18 -47.83 -33.85
C ALA A 992 21.62 -48.54 -35.13
N PRO A 993 20.30 -48.75 -35.44
CA PRO A 993 19.02 -48.53 -34.70
C PRO A 993 17.97 -49.73 -34.78
N GLU A 994 16.67 -49.42 -34.60
CA GLU A 994 15.35 -50.16 -34.68
C GLU A 994 15.13 -51.33 -35.70
N PRO A 995 14.09 -52.23 -35.58
CA PRO A 995 12.61 -51.91 -35.59
C PRO A 995 11.60 -52.88 -34.89
N ALA A 996 10.28 -52.70 -35.12
CA ALA A 996 9.12 -53.57 -34.73
C ALA A 996 8.33 -54.13 -35.97
N PRO A 997 7.30 -55.04 -35.91
CA PRO A 997 5.88 -54.65 -35.59
C PRO A 997 4.79 -55.74 -35.22
N SER A 998 3.56 -55.28 -34.88
CA SER A 998 2.19 -55.78 -35.32
C SER A 998 1.32 -56.87 -34.61
N SER A 999 0.00 -56.80 -34.90
CA SER A 999 -1.18 -57.67 -34.59
C SER A 999 -1.80 -57.62 -33.17
N GLY A 1000 -3.14 -57.68 -32.94
CA GLY A 1000 -4.37 -57.61 -33.78
C GLY A 1000 -5.60 -57.34 -32.85
N SER A 1001 -6.56 -56.45 -33.18
CA SER A 1001 -7.81 -56.60 -33.96
C SER A 1001 -9.07 -57.00 -33.16
N ASP A 1002 -10.24 -56.47 -33.57
CA ASP A 1002 -11.63 -56.84 -33.19
C ASP A 1002 -12.11 -56.54 -31.73
N GLY A 1003 -13.37 -56.20 -31.43
CA GLY A 1003 -14.52 -55.84 -32.27
C GLY A 1003 -15.84 -55.55 -31.51
N ASP A 1004 -16.55 -54.48 -31.92
CA ASP A 1004 -18.02 -54.22 -31.85
C ASP A 1004 -18.85 -53.82 -30.58
N ALA A 1005 -19.88 -52.99 -30.87
CA ALA A 1005 -21.25 -52.87 -30.30
C ALA A 1005 -21.62 -52.47 -28.83
N ARG A 1006 -21.90 -51.16 -28.64
CA ARG A 1006 -23.21 -50.52 -28.24
C ARG A 1006 -24.03 -50.88 -26.96
N ILE A 1007 -24.41 -49.79 -26.25
CA ILE A 1007 -25.73 -49.45 -25.61
C ILE A 1007 -26.04 -49.83 -24.13
N VAL A 1008 -26.17 -48.77 -23.30
CA VAL A 1008 -27.13 -48.45 -22.19
C VAL A 1008 -27.75 -49.56 -21.30
N GLY A 1009 -27.66 -49.41 -19.96
CA GLY A 1009 -28.59 -50.05 -19.00
C GLY A 1009 -28.22 -50.00 -17.49
N ASP A 1010 -28.81 -49.04 -16.76
CA ASP A 1010 -29.20 -48.94 -15.32
C ASP A 1010 -28.53 -49.67 -14.11
N GLU A 1011 -28.61 -48.97 -12.97
CA GLU A 1011 -28.20 -49.26 -11.56
C GLU A 1011 -29.25 -50.08 -10.74
N PRO A 1012 -29.13 -50.32 -9.38
CA PRO A 1012 -28.02 -50.10 -8.43
C PRO A 1012 -27.49 -51.41 -7.76
N PRO A 1013 -27.83 -51.92 -6.52
CA PRO A 1013 -28.71 -51.49 -5.41
C PRO A 1013 -28.04 -51.39 -3.99
N VAL A 1014 -27.64 -50.18 -3.58
CA VAL A 1014 -27.73 -49.59 -2.20
C VAL A 1014 -27.18 -50.35 -0.95
N LYS A 1015 -26.19 -49.74 -0.26
CA LYS A 1015 -26.12 -49.48 1.22
C LYS A 1015 -24.82 -48.75 1.60
N GLY A 1016 -24.79 -47.68 2.40
CA GLY A 1016 -25.89 -46.82 2.88
C GLY A 1016 -25.49 -45.94 4.07
N LEU A 1017 -25.49 -44.61 3.89
CA LEU A 1017 -25.45 -43.53 4.92
C LEU A 1017 -25.56 -42.18 4.16
N GLY A 1018 -26.45 -41.24 4.46
CA GLY A 1018 -27.50 -41.24 5.49
C GLY A 1018 -28.12 -39.86 5.80
N ILE A 1019 -27.89 -38.81 4.98
CA ILE A 1019 -28.35 -37.43 5.21
C ILE A 1019 -28.95 -36.85 3.91
N ALA A 1020 -29.97 -36.00 4.02
CA ALA A 1020 -30.83 -35.59 2.90
C ALA A 1020 -30.26 -34.46 2.01
N LYS A 1021 -30.69 -34.43 0.73
CA LYS A 1021 -30.50 -33.29 -0.18
C LYS A 1021 -31.42 -32.14 0.23
N GLY A 1022 -30.87 -30.94 0.45
CA GLY A 1022 -31.66 -29.73 0.73
C GLY A 1022 -30.88 -28.53 1.29
N ALA A 1023 -29.72 -28.74 1.92
CA ALA A 1023 -28.92 -27.65 2.49
C ALA A 1023 -28.07 -26.91 1.44
N ARG A 1024 -28.08 -25.57 1.47
CA ARG A 1024 -27.18 -24.71 0.69
C ARG A 1024 -25.73 -24.84 1.20
N ARG A 1025 -24.74 -24.78 0.30
CA ARG A 1025 -23.33 -24.56 0.68
C ARG A 1025 -23.11 -23.11 1.15
N PRO A 1026 -22.65 -22.85 2.39
CA PRO A 1026 -22.21 -21.52 2.78
C PRO A 1026 -20.76 -21.30 2.28
N GLY A 1027 -20.56 -20.31 1.40
CA GLY A 1027 -19.25 -20.14 0.75
C GLY A 1027 -19.11 -18.95 -0.20
N LYS A 1028 -19.94 -17.91 -0.07
CA LYS A 1028 -19.70 -16.59 -0.66
C LYS A 1028 -19.88 -15.51 0.41
N ARG A 1029 -18.77 -14.89 0.79
CA ARG A 1029 -18.62 -13.53 1.29
C ARG A 1029 -17.27 -13.03 0.79
#